data_AF-A0A8J6B242-F1
#
_entry.id   AF-A0A8J6B242-F1
#
_cell.length_a   1.000
_cell.length_b   1.000
_cell.length_c   1.000
_cell.angle_alpha   90.00
_cell.angle_beta   90.00
_cell.angle_gamma   90.00
#
_symmetry.space_group_name_H-M   'P 1'
#
loop_
_entity.id
_entity.type
_entity.pdbx_description
1 polymer ?
#
loop_
_entity_poly.entity_id
_entity_poly.type
_entity_poly.pdbx_seq_one_letter_code
_entity_poly.pdbx_strand_id
1 'polypeptide(L)'
;MDAYDTQTMRVFKEADAFQIEKIVELQKVIAEGHQRTDDLYGYRLCANTIPQITPSDPRKLELYKLTVKVLEPRIAIIRNLLQFVADGTHVFTRIIGDMCQMDRVSIQWSPTLLQALCTAIDIFGTIDLIKNSKAAINNDWSAYNRAYQAVKVAEIQSADADALTIENETLMAFLRTQDHVSSLIRDKLASIDGVDTVLLALVHHCVRHIKEDLYILPSDRFLAVRCLARVPTLMTGDAMKESKLSDAWAIMKQHPYTPLFGDLTISASDVLSRIPNFNSAKRGLPSIDTARGSAMFDRIAQAYDLGARRPQISAQFGAVMASLSSAVIARQDDPHATYDAVSVAARHIGSWTSAVLRLASFKFAFPATDPELEAKGVPVDDKLSAYDRAVRFNYGPDEKKALMAIIGYISAAGSRLRALLPAVAPLVQRHLFSSFQTVIQHDLTGLAQLLEKDRKGAVLARRIMSHVDICGDWVHGKVTDGAAVDLPEKAALPPTVYTEQIRVLVADILSPSHRKLVGKHESVKTGSLQRWLDISSSFASTVHELDGLIQSASDIGHLWLREMYLSIERRIQFPTVSSLPFMLASLACSGKQETAPLVGLLHVPMKIYDDAANLTLRRLKQRHLYEELEAEANLCLGQIIIILSDMVVARVVSRSAVSHIDPVYLGRYGLEKLATSKRGAVRFEPPAADFAQLFGQPPLQLMGRSVSIALHVGRQTTRTLKEELVTMLREYSGSSLDQSHELADQLSILLGACDNAAALDLPVPSGEALLAADTDGLLATAVMSAITSLDDLRWSAGHQCFRPIAHTFDQATAALVPQPAAAAKPVFVLRALTPALAEVLGSVWGGRRTSVGVHQMIGILRHLSAIELRRLVASLGNMTVEAAGEAAGGVDWAAPASALNRMASASFAANCLIAARMIDVVLASSGRDPMAWAHVHTAVAPRLAQLDMAGLLAGLDVQLGTATVREMVGDSIEQALH
;
A
#
# COMPACT_ATOMS: atom_id res chain seq x y z
N MET A 1 22.93 -38.93 59.77
CA MET A 1 21.89 -38.09 59.12
C MET A 1 22.30 -37.66 57.71
N ASP A 2 23.48 -38.03 57.22
CA ASP A 2 24.14 -37.40 56.05
C ASP A 2 24.14 -38.23 54.75
N ALA A 3 23.15 -39.11 54.54
CA ALA A 3 23.10 -39.95 53.34
C ALA A 3 21.89 -39.71 52.43
N TYR A 4 20.96 -38.82 52.82
CA TYR A 4 19.89 -38.40 51.92
C TYR A 4 20.36 -37.21 51.05
N ASP A 5 20.59 -37.52 49.77
CA ASP A 5 20.44 -36.65 48.60
C ASP A 5 21.60 -35.82 48.04
N THR A 6 22.85 -36.29 48.17
CA THR A 6 23.93 -35.81 47.28
C THR A 6 23.66 -36.17 45.82
N GLN A 7 22.99 -37.30 45.55
CA GLN A 7 22.64 -37.77 44.22
C GLN A 7 21.52 -36.93 43.60
N THR A 8 20.43 -36.69 44.32
CA THR A 8 19.31 -35.88 43.84
C THR A 8 19.68 -34.41 43.69
N MET A 9 20.51 -33.85 44.58
CA MET A 9 21.10 -32.51 44.38
C MET A 9 21.95 -32.43 43.10
N ARG A 10 22.70 -33.49 42.74
CA ARG A 10 23.44 -33.56 41.47
C ARG A 10 22.50 -33.65 40.29
N VAL A 11 21.52 -34.55 40.33
CA VAL A 11 20.48 -34.71 39.31
C VAL A 11 19.75 -33.40 39.03
N PHE A 12 19.46 -32.59 40.06
CA PHE A 12 18.80 -31.30 39.88
C PHE A 12 19.71 -30.22 39.25
N LYS A 13 20.99 -30.15 39.63
CA LYS A 13 21.95 -29.27 38.96
C LYS A 13 22.20 -29.67 37.50
N GLU A 14 22.22 -30.98 37.24
CA GLU A 14 22.32 -31.55 35.90
C GLU A 14 21.06 -31.26 35.08
N ALA A 15 19.85 -31.31 35.67
CA ALA A 15 18.59 -31.00 34.99
C ALA A 15 18.47 -29.53 34.57
N ASP A 16 18.91 -28.59 35.41
CA ASP A 16 18.94 -27.15 35.06
C ASP A 16 19.90 -26.88 33.91
N ALA A 17 21.12 -27.40 34.00
CA ALA A 17 22.13 -27.28 32.96
C ALA A 17 21.68 -27.95 31.65
N PHE A 18 21.05 -29.12 31.76
CA PHE A 18 20.50 -29.87 30.63
C PHE A 18 19.46 -29.06 29.85
N GLN A 19 18.43 -28.52 30.52
CA GLN A 19 17.38 -27.79 29.81
C GLN A 19 17.94 -26.56 29.09
N ILE A 20 18.87 -25.83 29.72
CA ILE A 20 19.51 -24.65 29.11
C ILE A 20 20.37 -25.04 27.91
N GLU A 21 21.16 -26.10 28.02
CA GLU A 21 21.96 -26.63 26.91
C GLU A 21 21.06 -27.00 25.73
N LYS A 22 19.93 -27.68 25.97
CA LYS A 22 19.01 -28.09 24.91
C LYS A 22 18.28 -26.93 24.27
N ILE A 23 17.97 -25.88 25.03
CA ILE A 23 17.45 -24.62 24.48
C ILE A 23 18.46 -24.00 23.50
N VAL A 24 19.74 -23.91 23.88
CA VAL A 24 20.80 -23.33 23.02
C VAL A 24 21.01 -24.16 21.76
N GLU A 25 21.00 -25.49 21.87
CA GLU A 25 21.07 -26.39 20.71
C GLU A 25 19.89 -26.18 19.75
N LEU A 26 18.65 -26.12 20.27
CA LEU A 26 17.45 -25.89 19.45
C LEU A 26 17.44 -24.50 18.81
N GLN A 27 17.93 -23.46 19.50
CA GLN A 27 18.00 -22.12 18.93
C GLN A 27 18.85 -22.07 17.65
N LYS A 28 19.93 -22.88 17.57
CA LYS A 28 20.72 -23.02 16.34
C LYS A 28 19.91 -23.66 15.21
N VAL A 29 19.19 -24.73 15.51
CA VAL A 29 18.29 -25.41 14.55
C VAL A 29 17.19 -24.47 14.05
N ILE A 30 16.60 -23.68 14.95
CA ILE A 30 15.55 -22.71 14.63
C ILE A 30 16.10 -21.60 13.72
N ALA A 31 17.27 -21.03 14.04
CA ALA A 31 17.89 -19.98 13.26
C ALA A 31 18.22 -20.43 11.83
N GLU A 32 18.84 -21.61 11.70
CA GLU A 32 19.12 -22.19 10.37
C GLU A 32 17.82 -22.53 9.63
N GLY A 33 16.85 -23.11 10.32
CA GLY A 33 15.57 -23.50 9.74
C GLY A 33 14.73 -22.33 9.20
N HIS A 34 14.75 -21.18 9.87
CA HIS A 34 14.18 -19.95 9.34
C HIS A 34 14.87 -19.50 8.05
N GLN A 35 16.21 -19.53 8.01
CA GLN A 35 16.97 -19.22 6.79
C GLN A 35 16.60 -20.17 5.64
N ARG A 36 16.50 -21.48 5.89
CA ARG A 36 16.09 -22.47 4.88
C ARG A 36 14.67 -22.23 4.36
N THR A 37 13.75 -21.84 5.25
CA THR A 37 12.37 -21.51 4.88
C THR A 37 12.32 -20.27 3.98
N ASP A 38 13.08 -19.23 4.31
CA ASP A 38 13.17 -17.99 3.55
C ASP A 38 13.80 -18.23 2.16
N ASP A 39 14.89 -19.01 2.09
CA ASP A 39 15.54 -19.43 0.84
C ASP A 39 14.57 -20.19 -0.07
N LEU A 40 13.81 -21.13 0.50
CA LEU A 40 12.80 -21.91 -0.22
C LEU A 40 11.65 -21.03 -0.72
N TYR A 41 11.17 -20.08 0.09
CA TYR A 41 10.09 -19.18 -0.31
C TYR A 41 10.50 -18.24 -1.45
N GLY A 42 11.75 -17.77 -1.50
CA GLY A 42 12.29 -16.98 -2.61
C GLY A 42 12.74 -17.80 -3.83
N TYR A 43 12.69 -19.14 -3.77
CA TYR A 43 13.15 -20.00 -4.86
C TYR A 43 12.24 -19.91 -6.10
N ARG A 44 12.78 -19.42 -7.22
CA ARG A 44 12.11 -19.33 -8.53
C ARG A 44 12.80 -20.21 -9.56
N LEU A 45 12.03 -20.72 -10.52
CA LEU A 45 12.54 -21.62 -11.56
C LEU A 45 13.58 -20.93 -12.45
N CYS A 46 14.80 -21.47 -12.52
CA CYS A 46 15.86 -20.97 -13.40
C CYS A 46 15.91 -21.71 -14.74
N ALA A 47 15.61 -23.01 -14.76
CA ALA A 47 15.80 -23.89 -15.92
C ALA A 47 15.05 -23.43 -17.17
N ASN A 48 13.89 -22.77 -17.03
CA ASN A 48 13.13 -22.24 -18.17
C ASN A 48 13.83 -21.07 -18.88
N THR A 49 14.76 -20.39 -18.22
CA THR A 49 15.55 -19.30 -18.81
C THR A 49 16.79 -19.80 -19.53
N ILE A 50 17.17 -21.06 -19.30
CA ILE A 50 18.34 -21.68 -19.94
C ILE A 50 17.89 -22.22 -21.32
N PRO A 51 18.59 -21.87 -22.41
CA PRO A 51 18.26 -22.37 -23.74
C PRO A 51 18.22 -23.91 -23.79
N GLN A 52 17.18 -24.47 -24.42
CA GLN A 52 17.10 -25.92 -24.59
C GLN A 52 18.19 -26.39 -25.55
N ILE A 53 18.98 -27.37 -25.10
CA ILE A 53 20.10 -27.90 -25.87
C ILE A 53 19.60 -29.02 -26.77
N THR A 54 19.70 -28.83 -28.08
CA THR A 54 19.34 -29.86 -29.07
C THR A 54 20.45 -30.91 -29.19
N PRO A 55 20.12 -32.19 -29.49
CA PRO A 55 21.12 -33.24 -29.62
C PRO A 55 22.16 -33.01 -30.73
N SER A 56 21.83 -32.19 -31.73
CA SER A 56 22.66 -31.88 -32.90
C SER A 56 23.55 -30.64 -32.74
N ASP A 57 23.47 -29.90 -31.62
CA ASP A 57 24.30 -28.70 -31.42
C ASP A 57 25.78 -29.10 -31.20
N PRO A 58 26.73 -28.65 -32.03
CA PRO A 58 28.15 -28.94 -31.85
C PRO A 58 28.73 -28.40 -30.53
N ARG A 59 28.08 -27.42 -29.89
CA ARG A 59 28.47 -26.83 -28.60
C ARG A 59 27.75 -27.46 -27.41
N LYS A 60 27.05 -28.58 -27.60
CA LYS A 60 26.25 -29.26 -26.58
C LYS A 60 26.98 -29.44 -25.24
N LEU A 61 28.24 -29.88 -25.27
CA LEU A 61 29.03 -30.08 -24.05
C LEU A 61 29.33 -28.75 -23.35
N GLU A 62 29.70 -27.71 -24.09
CA GLU A 62 29.95 -26.37 -23.55
C GLU A 62 28.69 -25.77 -22.92
N LEU A 63 27.54 -25.91 -23.58
CA LEU A 63 26.25 -25.44 -23.07
C LEU A 63 25.83 -26.21 -21.80
N TYR A 64 26.11 -27.51 -21.71
CA TYR A 64 25.89 -28.25 -20.46
C TYR A 64 26.81 -27.79 -19.33
N LYS A 65 28.09 -27.49 -19.61
CA LYS A 65 28.99 -26.91 -18.61
C LYS A 65 28.47 -25.57 -18.08
N LEU A 66 27.97 -24.71 -18.97
CA LEU A 66 27.34 -23.45 -18.57
C LEU A 66 26.06 -23.68 -17.76
N THR A 67 25.24 -24.65 -18.16
CA THR A 67 24.01 -25.04 -17.43
C THR A 67 24.34 -25.48 -16.00
N VAL A 68 25.33 -26.37 -15.84
CA VAL A 68 25.84 -26.79 -14.52
C VAL A 68 26.32 -25.57 -13.73
N LYS A 69 27.17 -24.72 -14.32
CA LYS A 69 27.70 -23.52 -13.67
C LYS A 69 26.61 -22.55 -13.18
N VAL A 70 25.54 -22.35 -13.95
CA VAL A 70 24.44 -21.44 -13.60
C VAL A 70 23.54 -22.04 -12.52
N LEU A 71 23.26 -23.35 -12.59
CA LEU A 71 22.37 -24.02 -11.64
C LEU A 71 23.07 -24.45 -10.35
N GLU A 72 24.40 -24.58 -10.33
CA GLU A 72 25.17 -25.03 -9.17
C GLU A 72 24.84 -24.26 -7.86
N PRO A 73 24.78 -22.90 -7.84
CA PRO A 73 24.39 -22.17 -6.64
C PRO A 73 22.95 -22.47 -6.20
N ARG A 74 22.06 -22.82 -7.13
CA ARG A 74 20.67 -23.18 -6.82
C ARG A 74 20.58 -24.60 -6.25
N ILE A 75 21.40 -25.53 -6.75
CA ILE A 75 21.48 -26.89 -6.20
C ILE A 75 22.15 -26.88 -4.83
N ALA A 76 23.11 -26.00 -4.58
CA ALA A 76 23.70 -25.81 -3.26
C ALA A 76 22.65 -25.46 -2.19
N ILE A 77 21.62 -24.66 -2.52
CA ILE A 77 20.49 -24.40 -1.60
C ILE A 77 19.75 -25.69 -1.24
N ILE A 78 19.52 -26.58 -2.23
CA ILE A 78 18.85 -27.88 -2.02
C ILE A 78 19.72 -28.82 -1.18
N ARG A 79 21.04 -28.85 -1.42
CA ARG A 79 22.00 -29.62 -0.60
C ARG A 79 22.01 -29.15 0.84
N ASN A 80 22.09 -27.83 1.05
CA ASN A 80 22.06 -27.24 2.38
C ASN A 80 20.74 -27.54 3.11
N LEU A 81 19.62 -27.57 2.37
CA LEU A 81 18.33 -27.97 2.92
C LEU A 81 18.33 -29.44 3.35
N LEU A 82 18.83 -30.35 2.51
CA LEU A 82 18.90 -31.77 2.83
C LEU A 82 19.77 -32.02 4.07
N GLN A 83 20.93 -31.35 4.15
CA GLN A 83 21.82 -31.43 5.31
C GLN A 83 21.12 -30.92 6.58
N PHE A 84 20.47 -29.76 6.51
CA PHE A 84 19.69 -29.22 7.62
C PHE A 84 18.59 -30.19 8.08
N VAL A 85 17.87 -30.83 7.15
CA VAL A 85 16.84 -31.82 7.49
C VAL A 85 17.46 -33.03 8.22
N ALA A 86 18.61 -33.52 7.76
CA ALA A 86 19.29 -34.64 8.42
C ALA A 86 19.73 -34.27 9.85
N ASP A 87 20.46 -33.17 10.00
CA ASP A 87 21.05 -32.74 11.28
C ASP A 87 19.98 -32.22 12.25
N GLY A 88 19.09 -31.35 11.76
CA GLY A 88 18.03 -30.73 12.56
C GLY A 88 17.05 -31.77 13.11
N THR A 89 16.62 -32.75 12.29
CA THR A 89 15.75 -33.82 12.79
C THR A 89 16.46 -34.74 13.78
N HIS A 90 17.76 -34.99 13.59
CA HIS A 90 18.56 -35.76 14.55
C HIS A 90 18.66 -35.04 15.91
N VAL A 91 19.02 -33.75 15.91
CA VAL A 91 19.06 -32.95 17.15
C VAL A 91 17.69 -32.92 17.83
N PHE A 92 16.62 -32.65 17.08
CA PHE A 92 15.26 -32.59 17.60
C PHE A 92 14.81 -33.91 18.25
N THR A 93 14.96 -35.02 17.54
CA THR A 93 14.53 -36.35 18.02
C THR A 93 15.38 -36.84 19.18
N ARG A 94 16.69 -36.55 19.18
CA ARG A 94 17.57 -36.84 20.32
C ARG A 94 17.14 -36.06 21.57
N ILE A 95 16.85 -34.76 21.45
CA ILE A 95 16.41 -33.96 22.60
C ILE A 95 15.11 -34.52 23.20
N ILE A 96 14.14 -34.90 22.37
CA ILE A 96 12.92 -35.56 22.86
C ILE A 96 13.26 -36.90 23.53
N GLY A 97 14.17 -37.69 22.96
CA GLY A 97 14.66 -38.93 23.57
C GLY A 97 15.29 -38.72 24.94
N ASP A 98 16.18 -37.74 25.06
CA ASP A 98 16.83 -37.35 26.31
C ASP A 98 15.77 -36.92 27.35
N MET A 99 14.77 -36.13 26.94
CA MET A 99 13.64 -35.73 27.79
C MET A 99 12.80 -36.93 28.26
N CYS A 100 12.59 -37.93 27.41
CA CYS A 100 11.82 -39.14 27.75
C CYS A 100 12.54 -40.05 28.77
N GLN A 101 13.87 -39.97 28.82
CA GLN A 101 14.73 -40.71 29.75
C GLN A 101 14.86 -40.04 31.13
N MET A 102 14.61 -38.72 31.22
CA MET A 102 14.56 -38.03 32.51
C MET A 102 13.32 -38.48 33.31
N ASP A 103 13.47 -38.56 34.64
CA ASP A 103 12.42 -39.05 35.53
C ASP A 103 11.12 -38.25 35.38
N ARG A 104 10.09 -38.92 34.83
CA ARG A 104 8.81 -38.32 34.39
C ARG A 104 7.95 -37.78 35.53
N VAL A 105 8.26 -38.18 36.77
CA VAL A 105 7.44 -37.83 37.94
C VAL A 105 7.92 -36.52 38.58
N SER A 106 9.18 -36.13 38.41
CA SER A 106 9.79 -35.05 39.20
C SER A 106 9.95 -33.70 38.48
N ILE A 107 10.13 -33.68 37.16
CA ILE A 107 10.59 -32.48 36.44
C ILE A 107 9.48 -31.88 35.55
N GLN A 108 9.24 -30.58 35.69
CA GLN A 108 8.44 -29.80 34.75
C GLN A 108 9.35 -29.08 33.74
N TRP A 109 9.03 -29.19 32.45
CA TRP A 109 9.80 -28.56 31.38
C TRP A 109 9.60 -27.05 31.36
N SER A 110 10.68 -26.31 31.11
CA SER A 110 10.62 -24.86 30.98
C SER A 110 9.75 -24.45 29.77
N PRO A 111 8.96 -23.36 29.88
CA PRO A 111 8.18 -22.85 28.76
C PRO A 111 9.04 -22.51 27.53
N THR A 112 10.28 -22.05 27.74
CA THR A 112 11.23 -21.71 26.68
C THR A 112 11.63 -22.96 25.87
N LEU A 113 11.93 -24.08 26.53
CA LEU A 113 12.25 -25.34 25.86
C LEU A 113 11.05 -25.87 25.05
N LEU A 114 9.86 -25.86 25.65
CA LEU A 114 8.63 -26.28 24.97
C LEU A 114 8.33 -25.40 23.75
N GLN A 115 8.51 -24.08 23.88
CA GLN A 115 8.34 -23.14 22.76
C GLN A 115 9.37 -23.40 21.65
N ALA A 116 10.63 -23.68 22.00
CA ALA A 116 11.67 -24.00 21.02
C ALA A 116 11.35 -25.29 20.25
N LEU A 117 10.89 -26.33 20.94
CA LEU A 117 10.44 -27.57 20.32
C LEU A 117 9.23 -27.35 19.39
N CYS A 118 8.23 -26.59 19.84
CA CYS A 118 7.10 -26.19 19.00
C CYS A 118 7.55 -25.44 17.74
N THR A 119 8.50 -24.52 17.88
CA THR A 119 9.05 -23.75 16.74
C THR A 119 9.79 -24.64 15.75
N ALA A 120 10.57 -25.61 16.24
CA ALA A 120 11.26 -26.58 15.39
C ALA A 120 10.25 -27.44 14.59
N ILE A 121 9.22 -27.99 15.25
CA ILE A 121 8.13 -28.75 14.58
C ILE A 121 7.46 -27.89 13.50
N ASP A 122 7.20 -26.63 13.82
CA ASP A 122 6.57 -25.70 12.90
C ASP A 122 7.45 -25.42 11.67
N ILE A 123 8.75 -25.21 11.85
CA ILE A 123 9.70 -25.04 10.75
C ILE A 123 9.75 -26.29 9.87
N PHE A 124 9.89 -27.48 10.46
CA PHE A 124 9.98 -28.73 9.71
C PHE A 124 8.74 -28.96 8.84
N GLY A 125 7.54 -28.77 9.40
CA GLY A 125 6.31 -28.89 8.65
C GLY A 125 6.13 -27.79 7.58
N THR A 126 6.76 -26.63 7.77
CA THR A 126 6.71 -25.52 6.80
C THR A 126 7.61 -25.81 5.60
N ILE A 127 8.80 -26.35 5.86
CA ILE A 127 9.72 -26.83 4.82
C ILE A 127 9.05 -27.89 3.96
N ASP A 128 8.41 -28.90 4.57
CA ASP A 128 7.67 -29.92 3.82
C ASP A 128 6.62 -29.28 2.92
N LEU A 129 5.80 -28.35 3.44
CA LEU A 129 4.76 -27.72 2.63
C LEU A 129 5.34 -26.92 1.45
N ILE A 130 6.33 -26.06 1.68
CA ILE A 130 6.92 -25.24 0.61
C ILE A 130 7.60 -26.14 -0.43
N LYS A 131 8.37 -27.14 0.01
CA LYS A 131 9.04 -28.12 -0.87
C LYS A 131 8.03 -28.83 -1.75
N ASN A 132 6.94 -29.34 -1.16
CA ASN A 132 5.91 -30.10 -1.86
C ASN A 132 5.17 -29.22 -2.88
N SER A 133 4.91 -27.95 -2.54
CA SER A 133 4.17 -27.02 -3.40
C SER A 133 5.02 -26.38 -4.51
N LYS A 134 6.35 -26.35 -4.38
CA LYS A 134 7.23 -25.71 -5.37
C LYS A 134 7.83 -26.67 -6.39
N ALA A 135 7.15 -26.82 -7.51
CA ALA A 135 7.65 -27.60 -8.65
C ALA A 135 8.99 -27.08 -9.22
N ALA A 136 9.32 -25.80 -9.01
CA ALA A 136 10.57 -25.18 -9.47
C ALA A 136 11.82 -25.93 -9.00
N ILE A 137 11.82 -26.42 -7.76
CA ILE A 137 12.95 -27.12 -7.12
C ILE A 137 13.26 -28.42 -7.87
N ASN A 138 12.21 -29.20 -8.17
CA ASN A 138 12.33 -30.46 -8.90
C ASN A 138 12.78 -30.24 -10.35
N ASN A 139 12.29 -29.18 -10.99
CA ASN A 139 12.60 -28.85 -12.38
C ASN A 139 14.06 -28.38 -12.55
N ASP A 140 14.56 -27.51 -11.65
CA ASP A 140 15.95 -27.06 -11.65
C ASP A 140 16.91 -28.22 -11.38
N TRP A 141 16.60 -29.07 -10.40
CA TRP A 141 17.38 -30.30 -10.16
C TRP A 141 17.41 -31.22 -11.37
N SER A 142 16.28 -31.42 -12.05
CA SER A 142 16.19 -32.28 -13.24
C SER A 142 16.99 -31.71 -14.42
N ALA A 143 16.98 -30.39 -14.61
CA ALA A 143 17.81 -29.74 -15.62
C ALA A 143 19.31 -29.86 -15.29
N TYR A 144 19.68 -29.60 -14.03
CA TYR A 144 21.04 -29.73 -13.55
C TYR A 144 21.57 -31.16 -13.71
N ASN A 145 20.84 -32.17 -13.23
CA ASN A 145 21.31 -33.56 -13.25
C ASN A 145 21.51 -34.05 -14.69
N ARG A 146 20.63 -33.69 -15.64
CA ARG A 146 20.82 -34.01 -17.06
C ARG A 146 22.10 -33.41 -17.63
N ALA A 147 22.37 -32.14 -17.33
CA ALA A 147 23.57 -31.45 -17.79
C ALA A 147 24.83 -32.03 -17.13
N TYR A 148 24.76 -32.30 -15.83
CA TYR A 148 25.85 -32.85 -15.04
C TYR A 148 26.26 -34.23 -15.52
N GLN A 149 25.31 -35.14 -15.77
CA GLN A 149 25.63 -36.48 -16.30
C GLN A 149 26.31 -36.41 -17.67
N ALA A 150 25.90 -35.49 -18.54
CA ALA A 150 26.53 -35.29 -19.84
C ALA A 150 27.99 -34.79 -19.74
N VAL A 151 28.28 -33.90 -18.78
CA VAL A 151 29.63 -33.41 -18.50
C VAL A 151 30.49 -34.49 -17.82
N LYS A 152 29.91 -35.22 -16.86
CA LYS A 152 30.57 -36.32 -16.15
C LYS A 152 31.10 -37.38 -17.10
N VAL A 153 30.26 -37.85 -18.02
CA VAL A 153 30.64 -38.86 -19.04
C VAL A 153 31.80 -38.38 -19.92
N ALA A 154 31.96 -37.07 -20.11
CA ALA A 154 33.00 -36.50 -20.95
C ALA A 154 34.33 -36.24 -20.22
N GLU A 155 34.34 -35.93 -18.92
CA GLU A 155 35.51 -35.29 -18.26
C GLU A 155 35.89 -35.77 -16.86
N ILE A 156 35.05 -36.51 -16.12
CA ILE A 156 35.30 -36.80 -14.69
C ILE A 156 35.84 -38.24 -14.50
N GLN A 157 36.99 -38.38 -13.83
CA GLN A 157 37.62 -39.67 -13.48
C GLN A 157 36.82 -40.45 -12.43
N SER A 158 36.97 -41.79 -12.39
CA SER A 158 36.01 -42.72 -11.80
C SER A 158 35.80 -42.65 -10.27
N ALA A 159 36.76 -42.20 -9.48
CA ALA A 159 36.64 -42.26 -8.00
C ALA A 159 35.79 -41.12 -7.40
N ASP A 160 35.98 -39.87 -7.85
CA ASP A 160 35.15 -38.72 -7.42
C ASP A 160 33.73 -38.79 -8.02
N ALA A 161 33.60 -39.50 -9.14
CA ALA A 161 32.36 -39.75 -9.83
C ALA A 161 31.34 -40.55 -9.00
N ASP A 162 31.78 -41.48 -8.16
CA ASP A 162 30.88 -42.40 -7.44
C ASP A 162 30.24 -41.73 -6.21
N ALA A 163 31.02 -41.02 -5.39
CA ALA A 163 30.50 -40.28 -4.24
C ALA A 163 29.46 -39.23 -4.65
N LEU A 164 29.72 -38.50 -5.73
CA LEU A 164 28.79 -37.51 -6.29
C LEU A 164 27.53 -38.16 -6.89
N THR A 165 27.60 -39.42 -7.32
CA THR A 165 26.41 -40.15 -7.80
C THR A 165 25.49 -40.50 -6.64
N ILE A 166 26.06 -41.03 -5.55
CA ILE A 166 25.31 -41.35 -4.33
C ILE A 166 24.62 -40.11 -3.76
N GLU A 167 25.32 -38.98 -3.74
CA GLU A 167 24.76 -37.69 -3.30
C GLU A 167 23.56 -37.27 -4.18
N ASN A 168 23.72 -37.34 -5.51
CA ASN A 168 22.66 -37.00 -6.46
C ASN A 168 21.44 -37.93 -6.33
N GLU A 169 21.65 -39.22 -6.08
CA GLU A 169 20.58 -40.18 -5.83
C GLU A 169 19.84 -39.88 -4.52
N THR A 170 20.58 -39.50 -3.47
CA THR A 170 20.00 -39.11 -2.18
C THR A 170 19.15 -37.85 -2.30
N LEU A 171 19.65 -36.83 -3.03
CA LEU A 171 18.88 -35.63 -3.36
C LEU A 171 17.62 -35.96 -4.15
N MET A 172 17.71 -36.87 -5.13
CA MET A 172 16.55 -37.28 -5.92
C MET A 172 15.48 -37.94 -5.05
N ALA A 173 15.87 -38.83 -4.13
CA ALA A 173 14.96 -39.48 -3.20
C ALA A 173 14.28 -38.44 -2.29
N PHE A 174 15.05 -37.54 -1.69
CA PHE A 174 14.53 -36.45 -0.86
C PHE A 174 13.49 -35.60 -1.61
N LEU A 175 13.81 -35.15 -2.82
CA LEU A 175 12.95 -34.29 -3.61
C LEU A 175 11.64 -34.96 -4.02
N ARG A 176 11.68 -36.27 -4.34
CA ARG A 176 10.50 -37.06 -4.73
C ARG A 176 9.57 -37.39 -3.57
N THR A 177 10.09 -37.62 -2.38
CA THR A 177 9.29 -37.98 -1.22
C THR A 177 8.48 -36.79 -0.73
N GLN A 178 7.15 -36.91 -0.76
CA GLN A 178 6.23 -35.95 -0.14
C GLN A 178 6.28 -36.09 1.38
N ASP A 179 6.23 -34.96 2.09
CA ASP A 179 6.25 -34.90 3.56
C ASP A 179 7.43 -35.71 4.17
N HIS A 180 8.61 -35.59 3.54
CA HIS A 180 9.80 -36.34 3.90
C HIS A 180 10.26 -36.01 5.33
N VAL A 181 10.30 -34.73 5.70
CA VAL A 181 10.79 -34.29 7.01
C VAL A 181 9.89 -34.82 8.12
N SER A 182 8.58 -34.66 7.95
CA SER A 182 7.57 -35.13 8.90
C SER A 182 7.60 -36.64 9.06
N SER A 183 7.79 -37.38 7.97
CA SER A 183 7.90 -38.85 8.02
C SER A 183 9.17 -39.29 8.74
N LEU A 184 10.31 -38.65 8.45
CA LEU A 184 11.58 -38.93 9.12
C LEU A 184 11.50 -38.71 10.64
N ILE A 185 10.86 -37.62 11.09
CA ILE A 185 10.67 -37.35 12.51
C ILE A 185 9.77 -38.41 13.14
N ARG A 186 8.62 -38.72 12.53
CA ARG A 186 7.67 -39.71 13.03
C ARG A 186 8.34 -41.08 13.20
N ASP A 187 9.08 -41.52 12.19
CA ASP A 187 9.70 -42.85 12.19
C ASP A 187 10.81 -42.94 13.27
N LYS A 188 11.60 -41.88 13.45
CA LYS A 188 12.60 -41.79 14.54
C LYS A 188 11.94 -41.79 15.92
N LEU A 189 10.86 -41.01 16.11
CA LEU A 189 10.16 -40.91 17.39
C LEU A 189 9.40 -42.18 17.77
N ALA A 190 8.91 -42.96 16.80
CA ALA A 190 8.18 -44.20 17.05
C ALA A 190 9.00 -45.24 17.85
N SER A 191 10.34 -45.14 17.81
CA SER A 191 11.25 -46.03 18.54
C SER A 191 11.51 -45.61 20.00
N ILE A 192 11.04 -44.43 20.42
CA ILE A 192 11.36 -43.85 21.72
C ILE A 192 10.17 -44.05 22.67
N ASP A 193 10.42 -44.74 23.79
CA ASP A 193 9.39 -44.98 24.80
C ASP A 193 8.99 -43.70 25.53
N GLY A 194 7.67 -43.40 25.55
CA GLY A 194 7.09 -42.29 26.31
C GLY A 194 7.11 -40.93 25.64
N VAL A 195 7.40 -40.87 24.34
CA VAL A 195 7.30 -39.65 23.51
C VAL A 195 5.96 -38.94 23.68
N ASP A 196 4.87 -39.70 23.74
CA ASP A 196 3.50 -39.19 23.89
C ASP A 196 3.35 -38.24 25.10
N THR A 197 4.11 -38.44 26.18
CA THR A 197 4.06 -37.57 27.36
C THR A 197 4.66 -36.20 27.07
N VAL A 198 5.79 -36.17 26.35
CA VAL A 198 6.45 -34.93 25.91
C VAL A 198 5.58 -34.22 24.87
N LEU A 199 5.03 -34.95 23.90
CA LEU A 199 4.13 -34.37 22.89
C LEU A 199 2.86 -33.77 23.52
N LEU A 200 2.27 -34.42 24.54
CA LEU A 200 1.14 -33.86 25.28
C LEU A 200 1.53 -32.58 26.04
N ALA A 201 2.75 -32.50 26.59
CA ALA A 201 3.24 -31.28 27.21
C ALA A 201 3.33 -30.11 26.20
N LEU A 202 3.75 -30.38 24.95
CA LEU A 202 3.76 -29.38 23.87
C LEU A 202 2.35 -28.90 23.51
N VAL A 203 1.37 -29.82 23.45
CA VAL A 203 -0.04 -29.47 23.22
C VAL A 203 -0.56 -28.59 24.35
N HIS A 204 -0.36 -28.99 25.60
CA HIS A 204 -0.81 -28.22 26.77
C HIS A 204 -0.16 -26.83 26.83
N HIS A 205 1.12 -26.71 26.48
CA HIS A 205 1.83 -25.43 26.36
C HIS A 205 1.12 -24.52 25.35
N CYS A 206 0.85 -25.01 24.13
CA CYS A 206 0.16 -24.23 23.10
C CYS A 206 -1.26 -23.83 23.53
N VAL A 207 -2.03 -24.76 24.12
CA VAL A 207 -3.39 -24.51 24.62
C VAL A 207 -3.38 -23.41 25.70
N ARG A 208 -2.49 -23.52 26.69
CA ARG A 208 -2.35 -22.54 27.78
C ARG A 208 -2.07 -21.16 27.24
N HIS A 209 -1.05 -21.02 26.40
CA HIS A 209 -0.66 -19.72 25.86
C HIS A 209 -1.74 -19.06 24.99
N ILE A 210 -2.56 -19.84 24.27
CA ILE A 210 -3.67 -19.30 23.49
C ILE A 210 -4.83 -18.88 24.40
N LYS A 211 -5.21 -19.71 25.38
CA LYS A 211 -6.33 -19.42 26.29
C LYS A 211 -6.07 -18.24 27.22
N GLU A 212 -4.83 -18.08 27.65
CA GLU A 212 -4.40 -17.01 28.57
C GLU A 212 -3.87 -15.77 27.84
N ASP A 213 -3.92 -15.75 26.49
CA ASP A 213 -3.46 -14.64 25.63
C ASP A 213 -2.02 -14.18 25.92
N LEU A 214 -1.12 -15.16 26.10
CA LEU A 214 0.29 -14.93 26.48
C LEU A 214 1.20 -14.56 25.29
N TYR A 215 0.66 -14.42 24.08
CA TYR A 215 1.43 -14.06 22.89
C TYR A 215 1.30 -12.57 22.57
N ILE A 216 2.43 -11.95 22.23
CA ILE A 216 2.46 -10.57 21.71
C ILE A 216 2.49 -10.60 20.18
N LEU A 217 3.34 -11.45 19.59
CA LEU A 217 3.54 -11.49 18.15
C LEU A 217 2.45 -12.33 17.45
N PRO A 218 1.94 -11.86 16.30
CA PRO A 218 1.04 -12.64 15.46
C PRO A 218 1.63 -14.00 15.06
N SER A 219 2.93 -14.02 14.72
CA SER A 219 3.65 -15.23 14.30
C SER A 219 3.60 -16.34 15.34
N ASP A 220 3.79 -16.00 16.61
CA ASP A 220 3.85 -16.97 17.72
C ASP A 220 2.47 -17.54 18.02
N ARG A 221 1.44 -16.69 17.93
CA ARG A 221 0.04 -17.12 18.04
C ARG A 221 -0.33 -18.09 16.93
N PHE A 222 0.04 -17.79 15.69
CA PHE A 222 -0.22 -18.68 14.56
C PHE A 222 0.56 -19.98 14.64
N LEU A 223 1.84 -19.91 15.04
CA LEU A 223 2.67 -21.08 15.32
C LEU A 223 2.01 -22.01 16.32
N ALA A 224 1.49 -21.48 17.43
CA ALA A 224 0.81 -22.28 18.44
C ALA A 224 -0.40 -23.04 17.86
N VAL A 225 -1.23 -22.37 17.04
CA VAL A 225 -2.37 -23.02 16.38
C VAL A 225 -1.91 -24.11 15.39
N ARG A 226 -0.84 -23.85 14.61
CA ARG A 226 -0.27 -24.84 13.69
C ARG A 226 0.32 -26.04 14.43
N CYS A 227 0.98 -25.82 15.57
CA CYS A 227 1.50 -26.88 16.42
C CYS A 227 0.39 -27.76 16.99
N LEU A 228 -0.78 -27.20 17.33
CA LEU A 228 -1.94 -28.00 17.75
C LEU A 228 -2.44 -28.96 16.67
N ALA A 229 -2.15 -28.70 15.39
CA ALA A 229 -2.44 -29.61 14.30
C ALA A 229 -1.26 -30.55 13.97
N ARG A 230 -0.02 -30.06 14.07
CA ARG A 230 1.20 -30.82 13.71
C ARG A 230 1.63 -31.82 14.77
N VAL A 231 1.56 -31.48 16.06
CA VAL A 231 1.99 -32.38 17.14
C VAL A 231 1.17 -33.68 17.16
N PRO A 232 -0.17 -33.67 16.97
CA PRO A 232 -0.95 -34.90 16.88
C PRO A 232 -0.55 -35.85 15.75
N THR A 233 0.09 -35.38 14.66
CA THR A 233 0.56 -36.28 13.59
C THR A 233 1.76 -37.14 14.00
N LEU A 234 2.39 -36.80 15.14
CA LEU A 234 3.52 -37.52 15.73
C LEU A 234 3.10 -38.42 16.90
N MET A 235 1.84 -38.36 17.35
CA MET A 235 1.32 -39.10 18.51
C MET A 235 0.77 -40.47 18.11
N THR A 236 0.75 -41.42 19.07
CA THR A 236 0.13 -42.74 18.86
C THR A 236 -0.82 -43.15 20.00
N GLY A 237 -1.68 -44.14 19.74
CA GLY A 237 -2.46 -44.83 20.76
C GLY A 237 -3.29 -43.92 21.69
N ASP A 238 -2.97 -43.95 22.99
CA ASP A 238 -3.73 -43.32 24.07
C ASP A 238 -3.63 -41.77 24.07
N ALA A 239 -2.56 -41.20 23.51
CA ALA A 239 -2.35 -39.75 23.45
C ALA A 239 -3.34 -39.04 22.51
N MET A 240 -3.82 -39.75 21.49
CA MET A 240 -4.78 -39.25 20.50
C MET A 240 -6.23 -39.27 20.99
N LYS A 241 -6.49 -39.71 22.22
CA LYS A 241 -7.84 -39.74 22.78
C LYS A 241 -8.41 -38.33 22.92
N GLU A 242 -9.71 -38.20 22.62
CA GLU A 242 -10.43 -36.93 22.65
C GLU A 242 -10.42 -36.26 24.02
N SER A 243 -10.40 -37.03 25.11
CA SER A 243 -10.30 -36.51 26.48
C SER A 243 -9.01 -35.72 26.75
N LYS A 244 -7.93 -36.01 26.03
CA LYS A 244 -6.62 -35.34 26.20
C LYS A 244 -6.44 -34.14 25.27
N LEU A 245 -7.18 -34.09 24.17
CA LEU A 245 -7.02 -33.09 23.11
C LEU A 245 -8.26 -32.19 22.92
N SER A 246 -9.25 -32.27 23.81
CA SER A 246 -10.53 -31.56 23.72
C SER A 246 -10.37 -30.05 23.51
N ASP A 247 -9.50 -29.42 24.30
CA ASP A 247 -9.19 -28.00 24.19
C ASP A 247 -8.47 -27.64 22.89
N ALA A 248 -7.54 -28.50 22.46
CA ALA A 248 -6.85 -28.33 21.19
C ALA A 248 -7.84 -28.36 20.02
N TRP A 249 -8.80 -29.30 20.03
CA TRP A 249 -9.86 -29.38 19.04
C TRP A 249 -10.76 -28.14 19.02
N ALA A 250 -11.10 -27.60 20.21
CA ALA A 250 -11.90 -26.38 20.31
C ALA A 250 -11.19 -25.18 19.68
N ILE A 251 -9.89 -25.01 19.95
CA ILE A 251 -9.07 -23.93 19.39
C ILE A 251 -8.94 -24.07 17.86
N MET A 252 -8.66 -25.27 17.35
CA MET A 252 -8.56 -25.51 15.89
C MET A 252 -9.87 -25.22 15.16
N LYS A 253 -11.04 -25.45 15.79
CA LYS A 253 -12.35 -25.08 15.23
C LYS A 253 -12.57 -23.57 15.18
N GLN A 254 -12.04 -22.82 16.15
CA GLN A 254 -12.11 -21.35 16.17
C GLN A 254 -11.13 -20.71 15.19
N HIS A 255 -9.99 -21.35 14.95
CA HIS A 255 -8.93 -20.87 14.07
C HIS A 255 -8.60 -21.89 12.96
N PRO A 256 -9.56 -22.20 12.07
CA PRO A 256 -9.40 -23.29 11.11
C PRO A 256 -8.37 -23.01 10.02
N TYR A 257 -8.17 -21.74 9.64
CA TYR A 257 -7.24 -21.32 8.61
C TYR A 257 -6.24 -20.36 9.20
N THR A 258 -4.98 -20.76 9.20
CA THR A 258 -3.91 -20.01 9.84
C THR A 258 -2.85 -19.60 8.81
N PRO A 259 -2.37 -18.35 8.83
CA PRO A 259 -1.24 -17.94 7.99
C PRO A 259 -0.04 -18.85 8.28
N LEU A 260 0.64 -19.30 7.24
CA LEU A 260 1.88 -20.06 7.40
C LEU A 260 3.09 -19.18 7.08
N PHE A 261 3.18 -18.75 5.83
CA PHE A 261 4.29 -17.93 5.34
C PHE A 261 3.88 -17.22 4.04
N GLY A 262 3.91 -15.89 4.02
CA GLY A 262 3.49 -15.11 2.85
C GLY A 262 2.05 -15.40 2.46
N ASP A 263 1.84 -15.85 1.23
CA ASP A 263 0.57 -16.27 0.64
C ASP A 263 0.14 -17.71 1.00
N LEU A 264 0.95 -18.45 1.77
CA LEU A 264 0.60 -19.79 2.22
C LEU A 264 -0.36 -19.77 3.40
N THR A 265 -1.41 -20.54 3.27
CA THR A 265 -2.37 -20.83 4.34
C THR A 265 -2.38 -22.32 4.62
N ILE A 266 -2.56 -22.69 5.88
CA ILE A 266 -2.68 -24.08 6.30
C ILE A 266 -3.93 -24.25 7.16
N SER A 267 -4.61 -25.40 7.01
CA SER A 267 -5.72 -25.79 7.87
C SER A 267 -5.37 -27.00 8.73
N ALA A 268 -6.00 -27.09 9.90
CA ALA A 268 -5.85 -28.26 10.77
C ALA A 268 -6.34 -29.55 10.08
N SER A 269 -7.40 -29.45 9.27
CA SER A 269 -7.94 -30.59 8.53
C SER A 269 -6.91 -31.16 7.53
N ASP A 270 -6.21 -30.29 6.80
CA ASP A 270 -5.20 -30.70 5.81
C ASP A 270 -3.94 -31.30 6.46
N VAL A 271 -3.62 -30.87 7.69
CA VAL A 271 -2.51 -31.45 8.45
C VAL A 271 -2.86 -32.84 8.95
N LEU A 272 -4.04 -32.99 9.55
CA LEU A 272 -4.45 -34.22 10.22
C LEU A 272 -4.93 -35.29 9.24
N SER A 273 -5.33 -34.94 8.02
CA SER A 273 -5.67 -35.91 6.97
C SER A 273 -4.51 -36.85 6.60
N ARG A 274 -3.27 -36.45 6.93
CA ARG A 274 -2.06 -37.28 6.78
C ARG A 274 -2.00 -38.44 7.76
N ILE A 275 -2.79 -38.40 8.84
CA ILE A 275 -2.87 -39.50 9.81
C ILE A 275 -3.73 -40.62 9.21
N PRO A 276 -3.21 -41.85 9.10
CA PRO A 276 -3.98 -42.98 8.57
C PRO A 276 -5.31 -43.16 9.33
N ASN A 277 -6.41 -43.30 8.58
CA ASN A 277 -7.77 -43.49 9.11
C ASN A 277 -8.35 -42.32 9.95
N PHE A 278 -7.69 -41.16 9.99
CA PHE A 278 -8.24 -39.98 10.65
C PHE A 278 -9.34 -39.34 9.79
N ASN A 279 -10.48 -39.01 10.42
CA ASN A 279 -11.59 -38.36 9.73
C ASN A 279 -11.87 -36.98 10.34
N SER A 280 -11.37 -35.94 9.67
CA SER A 280 -11.53 -34.54 10.07
C SER A 280 -12.99 -34.10 10.16
N ALA A 281 -13.84 -34.60 9.25
CA ALA A 281 -15.28 -34.28 9.22
C ALA A 281 -16.02 -34.81 10.46
N LYS A 282 -15.71 -36.05 10.90
CA LYS A 282 -16.24 -36.61 12.15
C LYS A 282 -15.83 -35.79 13.38
N ARG A 283 -14.69 -35.09 13.32
CA ARG A 283 -14.22 -34.18 14.37
C ARG A 283 -14.81 -32.78 14.27
N GLY A 284 -15.57 -32.48 13.21
CA GLY A 284 -16.15 -31.15 12.97
C GLY A 284 -15.08 -30.10 12.68
N LEU A 285 -13.95 -30.50 12.08
CA LEU A 285 -12.91 -29.60 11.61
C LEU A 285 -13.23 -29.13 10.18
N PRO A 286 -13.18 -27.81 9.90
CA PRO A 286 -13.43 -27.30 8.54
C PRO A 286 -12.35 -27.76 7.56
N SER A 287 -12.77 -28.07 6.34
CA SER A 287 -11.90 -28.36 5.19
C SER A 287 -12.07 -27.29 4.10
N ILE A 288 -11.13 -27.19 3.15
CA ILE A 288 -11.25 -26.31 1.98
C ILE A 288 -12.51 -26.63 1.17
N ASP A 289 -12.96 -27.90 1.18
CA ASP A 289 -14.21 -28.34 0.54
C ASP A 289 -15.49 -27.98 1.33
N THR A 290 -15.38 -27.20 2.41
CA THR A 290 -16.56 -26.79 3.19
C THR A 290 -17.48 -25.95 2.31
N ALA A 291 -18.68 -26.46 2.05
CA ALA A 291 -19.66 -25.81 1.19
C ALA A 291 -20.00 -24.39 1.67
N ARG A 292 -19.94 -23.42 0.74
CA ARG A 292 -20.38 -22.04 0.98
C ARG A 292 -21.87 -22.01 1.34
N GLY A 293 -22.24 -21.21 2.34
CA GLY A 293 -23.60 -21.16 2.89
C GLY A 293 -23.96 -22.31 3.83
N SER A 294 -23.02 -23.19 4.17
CA SER A 294 -23.21 -24.11 5.29
C SER A 294 -23.07 -23.38 6.62
N ALA A 295 -23.78 -23.85 7.66
CA ALA A 295 -23.66 -23.30 9.02
C ALA A 295 -22.23 -23.38 9.59
N MET A 296 -21.38 -24.25 9.05
CA MET A 296 -19.96 -24.28 9.37
C MET A 296 -19.22 -23.12 8.69
N PHE A 297 -19.41 -22.93 7.38
CA PHE A 297 -18.83 -21.82 6.62
C PHE A 297 -19.24 -20.47 7.20
N ASP A 298 -20.52 -20.26 7.50
CA ASP A 298 -21.02 -18.96 7.98
C ASP A 298 -20.40 -18.58 9.34
N ARG A 299 -20.22 -19.56 10.24
CA ARG A 299 -19.52 -19.34 11.52
C ARG A 299 -18.05 -18.95 11.31
N ILE A 300 -17.40 -19.55 10.32
CA ILE A 300 -16.01 -19.19 9.97
C ILE A 300 -16.00 -17.79 9.36
N ALA A 301 -16.82 -17.51 8.35
CA ALA A 301 -16.89 -16.19 7.73
C ALA A 301 -17.13 -15.08 8.76
N GLN A 302 -18.05 -15.29 9.70
CA GLN A 302 -18.31 -14.35 10.80
C GLN A 302 -17.09 -14.15 11.73
N ALA A 303 -16.34 -15.20 12.04
CA ALA A 303 -15.14 -15.10 12.89
C ALA A 303 -13.98 -14.32 12.25
N TYR A 304 -13.98 -14.20 10.91
CA TYR A 304 -12.97 -13.51 10.12
C TYR A 304 -13.46 -12.17 9.56
N ASP A 305 -14.73 -11.82 9.77
CA ASP A 305 -15.33 -10.54 9.36
C ASP A 305 -14.71 -9.36 10.15
N LEU A 306 -13.92 -8.55 9.44
CA LEU A 306 -13.32 -7.34 10.00
C LEU A 306 -14.32 -6.20 10.15
N GLY A 307 -15.37 -6.14 9.32
CA GLY A 307 -16.44 -5.16 9.43
C GLY A 307 -17.16 -5.26 10.76
N ALA A 308 -17.55 -6.48 11.15
CA ALA A 308 -18.19 -6.76 12.44
C ALA A 308 -17.27 -6.47 13.64
N ARG A 309 -15.96 -6.69 13.51
CA ARG A 309 -14.98 -6.48 14.60
C ARG A 309 -14.48 -5.04 14.70
N ARG A 310 -14.65 -4.23 13.65
CA ARG A 310 -14.15 -2.85 13.58
C ARG A 310 -14.59 -1.98 14.76
N PRO A 311 -15.86 -1.98 15.22
CA PRO A 311 -16.28 -1.14 16.36
C PRO A 311 -15.51 -1.46 17.64
N GLN A 312 -15.35 -2.75 17.94
CA GLN A 312 -14.58 -3.21 19.12
C GLN A 312 -13.11 -2.80 19.02
N ILE A 313 -12.49 -3.02 17.86
CA ILE A 313 -11.08 -2.63 17.62
C ILE A 313 -10.92 -1.11 17.71
N SER A 314 -11.87 -0.33 17.20
CA SER A 314 -11.83 1.13 17.27
C SER A 314 -11.91 1.65 18.71
N ALA A 315 -12.73 1.01 19.56
CA ALA A 315 -12.80 1.34 20.99
C ALA A 315 -11.48 0.98 21.71
N GLN A 316 -10.93 -0.19 21.42
CA GLN A 316 -9.61 -0.61 21.96
C GLN A 316 -8.50 0.36 21.52
N PHE A 317 -8.51 0.79 20.27
CA PHE A 317 -7.57 1.79 19.75
C PHE A 317 -7.65 3.11 20.53
N GLY A 318 -8.87 3.63 20.76
CA GLY A 318 -9.07 4.83 21.57
C GLY A 318 -8.51 4.68 22.99
N ALA A 319 -8.77 3.54 23.63
CA ALA A 319 -8.26 3.24 24.97
C ALA A 319 -6.72 3.13 25.01
N VAL A 320 -6.12 2.46 24.03
CA VAL A 320 -4.65 2.37 23.89
C VAL A 320 -4.02 3.74 23.70
N MET A 321 -4.57 4.58 22.81
CA MET A 321 -4.05 5.93 22.56
C MET A 321 -4.16 6.84 23.80
N ALA A 322 -5.26 6.73 24.54
CA ALA A 322 -5.44 7.43 25.81
C ALA A 322 -4.44 6.95 26.87
N SER A 323 -4.25 5.63 27.00
CA SER A 323 -3.29 5.02 27.93
C SER A 323 -1.85 5.45 27.63
N LEU A 324 -1.42 5.38 26.37
CA LEU A 324 -0.09 5.82 25.93
C LEU A 324 0.15 7.31 26.13
N SER A 325 -0.89 8.13 25.98
CA SER A 325 -0.79 9.58 26.24
C SER A 325 -0.71 9.88 27.74
N SER A 326 -1.45 9.15 28.56
CA SER A 326 -1.43 9.29 30.03
C SER A 326 -0.12 8.79 30.66
N ALA A 327 0.43 7.68 30.16
CA ALA A 327 1.72 7.14 30.61
C ALA A 327 2.87 8.17 30.47
N VAL A 328 2.79 9.05 29.47
CA VAL A 328 3.81 10.07 29.18
C VAL A 328 3.55 11.38 29.93
N ILE A 329 2.29 11.72 30.19
CA ILE A 329 1.90 13.04 30.73
C ILE A 329 1.64 13.01 32.25
N ALA A 330 1.18 11.89 32.83
CA ALA A 330 0.68 11.86 34.21
C ALA A 330 1.40 10.87 35.15
N ARG A 331 2.16 9.89 34.63
CA ARG A 331 2.78 8.81 35.44
C ARG A 331 4.23 8.51 35.04
N GLN A 332 5.03 9.55 34.81
CA GLN A 332 6.44 9.43 34.41
C GLN A 332 7.29 8.63 35.42
N ASP A 333 6.84 8.49 36.66
CA ASP A 333 7.61 7.85 37.74
C ASP A 333 7.11 6.46 38.17
N ASP A 334 6.11 5.85 37.50
CA ASP A 334 5.61 4.51 37.83
C ASP A 334 6.04 3.46 36.77
N PRO A 335 7.10 2.66 37.05
CA PRO A 335 7.56 1.59 36.19
C PRO A 335 6.49 0.53 35.88
N HIS A 336 5.66 0.17 36.86
CA HIS A 336 4.66 -0.89 36.71
C HIS A 336 3.53 -0.45 35.77
N ALA A 337 2.95 0.73 36.03
CA ALA A 337 1.89 1.25 35.16
C ALA A 337 2.39 1.49 33.73
N THR A 338 3.66 1.89 33.56
CA THR A 338 4.28 2.07 32.24
C THR A 338 4.43 0.73 31.51
N TYR A 339 4.94 -0.30 32.19
CA TYR A 339 5.05 -1.64 31.61
C TYR A 339 3.69 -2.21 31.19
N ASP A 340 2.66 -2.06 32.03
CA ASP A 340 1.31 -2.50 31.71
C ASP A 340 0.77 -1.79 30.46
N ALA A 341 0.93 -0.45 30.38
CA ALA A 341 0.48 0.32 29.23
C ALA A 341 1.17 -0.11 27.93
N VAL A 342 2.51 -0.29 27.96
CA VAL A 342 3.30 -0.73 26.80
C VAL A 342 2.94 -2.15 26.39
N SER A 343 2.84 -3.08 27.35
CA SER A 343 2.54 -4.48 27.06
C SER A 343 1.12 -4.66 26.52
N VAL A 344 0.12 -3.94 27.07
CA VAL A 344 -1.25 -3.92 26.56
C VAL A 344 -1.31 -3.34 25.16
N ALA A 345 -0.60 -2.23 24.90
CA ALA A 345 -0.54 -1.65 23.55
C ALA A 345 0.07 -2.63 22.54
N ALA A 346 1.21 -3.27 22.88
CA ALA A 346 1.87 -4.24 22.01
C ALA A 346 0.98 -5.46 21.73
N ARG A 347 0.30 -6.01 22.74
CA ARG A 347 -0.65 -7.14 22.57
C ARG A 347 -1.83 -6.75 21.68
N HIS A 348 -2.39 -5.55 21.85
CA HIS A 348 -3.48 -5.09 20.99
C HIS A 348 -3.04 -4.92 19.54
N ILE A 349 -1.88 -4.30 19.30
CA ILE A 349 -1.28 -4.19 17.96
C ILE A 349 -1.13 -5.58 17.35
N GLY A 350 -0.52 -6.53 18.05
CA GLY A 350 -0.38 -7.92 17.58
C GLY A 350 -1.73 -8.61 17.32
N SER A 351 -2.74 -8.37 18.15
CA SER A 351 -4.09 -8.93 17.97
C SER A 351 -4.81 -8.36 16.74
N TRP A 352 -4.66 -7.06 16.47
CA TRP A 352 -5.22 -6.41 15.29
C TRP A 352 -4.49 -6.87 14.02
N THR A 353 -3.17 -6.95 14.03
CA THR A 353 -2.37 -7.53 12.93
C THR A 353 -2.77 -8.97 12.67
N SER A 354 -2.96 -9.76 13.74
CA SER A 354 -3.46 -11.14 13.64
C SER A 354 -4.85 -11.23 13.00
N ALA A 355 -5.71 -10.24 13.22
CA ALA A 355 -7.03 -10.19 12.58
C ALA A 355 -6.91 -9.95 11.07
N VAL A 356 -6.04 -9.03 10.67
CA VAL A 356 -5.77 -8.71 9.26
C VAL A 356 -5.19 -9.91 8.51
N LEU A 357 -4.13 -10.53 9.05
CA LEU A 357 -3.48 -11.68 8.41
C LEU A 357 -4.41 -12.90 8.35
N ARG A 358 -5.25 -13.11 9.36
CA ARG A 358 -6.27 -14.16 9.32
C ARG A 358 -7.29 -13.93 8.22
N LEU A 359 -7.78 -12.71 8.03
CA LEU A 359 -8.68 -12.41 6.92
C LEU A 359 -8.02 -12.78 5.59
N ALA A 360 -6.76 -12.39 5.38
CA ALA A 360 -6.03 -12.73 4.17
C ALA A 360 -5.96 -14.26 3.96
N SER A 361 -5.61 -15.02 5.00
CA SER A 361 -5.62 -16.48 4.95
C SER A 361 -6.98 -17.09 4.63
N PHE A 362 -8.06 -16.56 5.20
CA PHE A 362 -9.42 -17.00 4.87
C PHE A 362 -9.74 -16.74 3.40
N LYS A 363 -9.34 -15.59 2.85
CA LYS A 363 -9.55 -15.26 1.43
C LYS A 363 -8.72 -16.15 0.49
N PHE A 364 -7.49 -16.52 0.87
CA PHE A 364 -6.71 -17.51 0.12
C PHE A 364 -7.33 -18.91 0.16
N ALA A 365 -7.87 -19.32 1.32
CA ALA A 365 -8.54 -20.62 1.47
C ALA A 365 -9.87 -20.71 0.70
N PHE A 366 -10.58 -19.58 0.51
CA PHE A 366 -11.85 -19.52 -0.22
C PHE A 366 -11.82 -18.49 -1.34
N PRO A 367 -11.20 -18.79 -2.50
CA PRO A 367 -11.23 -17.93 -3.69
C PRO A 367 -12.66 -17.74 -4.23
N ALA A 368 -12.94 -16.59 -4.84
CA ALA A 368 -14.24 -16.24 -5.41
C ALA A 368 -14.78 -17.32 -6.37
N THR A 369 -16.06 -17.68 -6.22
CA THR A 369 -16.72 -18.71 -7.03
C THR A 369 -17.20 -18.14 -8.36
N ASP A 370 -17.44 -19.03 -9.34
CA ASP A 370 -17.92 -18.61 -10.67
C ASP A 370 -19.22 -17.76 -10.60
N PRO A 371 -20.25 -18.13 -9.80
CA PRO A 371 -21.45 -17.29 -9.67
C PRO A 371 -21.17 -15.88 -9.09
N GLU A 372 -20.19 -15.76 -8.19
CA GLU A 372 -19.82 -14.45 -7.61
C GLU A 372 -19.06 -13.58 -8.60
N LEU A 373 -18.29 -14.20 -9.50
CA LEU A 373 -17.57 -13.51 -10.56
C LEU A 373 -18.53 -13.05 -11.66
N GLU A 374 -19.47 -13.90 -12.06
CA GLU A 374 -20.53 -13.58 -13.01
C GLU A 374 -21.41 -12.43 -12.49
N ALA A 375 -21.77 -12.44 -11.20
CA ALA A 375 -22.51 -11.34 -10.57
C ALA A 375 -21.74 -10.00 -10.59
N LYS A 376 -20.40 -10.05 -10.69
CA LYS A 376 -19.53 -8.87 -10.85
C LYS A 376 -19.26 -8.52 -12.32
N GLY A 377 -19.87 -9.23 -13.26
CA GLY A 377 -19.65 -9.07 -14.71
C GLY A 377 -18.25 -9.50 -15.16
N VAL A 378 -17.57 -10.35 -14.38
CA VAL A 378 -16.24 -10.87 -14.72
C VAL A 378 -16.43 -12.13 -15.57
N PRO A 379 -15.90 -12.18 -16.80
CA PRO A 379 -15.98 -13.39 -17.62
C PRO A 379 -15.20 -14.52 -16.96
N VAL A 380 -15.85 -15.67 -16.80
CA VAL A 380 -15.24 -16.88 -16.25
C VAL A 380 -14.69 -17.69 -17.43
N ASP A 381 -13.39 -17.59 -17.65
CA ASP A 381 -12.67 -18.37 -18.66
C ASP A 381 -11.42 -19.05 -18.05
N ASP A 382 -10.80 -19.96 -18.82
CA ASP A 382 -9.59 -20.67 -18.41
C ASP A 382 -8.36 -19.75 -18.23
N LYS A 383 -8.45 -18.49 -18.66
CA LYS A 383 -7.35 -17.50 -18.55
C LYS A 383 -7.41 -16.72 -17.25
N LEU A 384 -8.54 -16.76 -16.54
CA LEU A 384 -8.72 -16.09 -15.25
C LEU A 384 -7.74 -16.66 -14.22
N SER A 385 -6.90 -15.77 -13.68
CA SER A 385 -5.89 -16.13 -12.68
C SER A 385 -6.56 -16.62 -11.38
N ALA A 386 -6.03 -17.72 -10.82
CA ALA A 386 -6.40 -18.22 -9.51
C ALA A 386 -6.05 -17.21 -8.41
N TYR A 387 -4.97 -16.44 -8.58
CA TYR A 387 -4.64 -15.34 -7.68
C TYR A 387 -5.67 -14.20 -7.73
N ASP A 388 -6.15 -13.82 -8.92
CA ASP A 388 -7.22 -12.83 -9.07
C ASP A 388 -8.52 -13.28 -8.37
N ARG A 389 -8.85 -14.57 -8.43
CA ARG A 389 -9.99 -15.15 -7.70
C ARG A 389 -9.79 -15.07 -6.18
N ALA A 390 -8.57 -15.31 -5.70
CA ALA A 390 -8.25 -15.30 -4.27
C ALA A 390 -8.17 -13.88 -3.69
N VAL A 391 -7.73 -12.91 -4.50
CA VAL A 391 -7.42 -11.55 -4.06
C VAL A 391 -8.29 -10.52 -4.78
N ARG A 392 -8.04 -10.23 -6.06
CA ARG A 392 -8.66 -9.11 -6.78
C ARG A 392 -10.18 -9.06 -6.66
N PHE A 393 -10.82 -10.20 -6.83
CA PHE A 393 -12.28 -10.32 -6.84
C PHE A 393 -12.87 -10.82 -5.52
N ASN A 394 -12.06 -11.07 -4.49
CA ASN A 394 -12.52 -11.69 -3.24
C ASN A 394 -12.80 -10.72 -2.09
N TYR A 395 -12.41 -9.45 -2.23
CA TYR A 395 -12.65 -8.41 -1.22
C TYR A 395 -13.76 -7.46 -1.66
N GLY A 396 -14.81 -7.36 -0.84
CA GLY A 396 -15.88 -6.38 -1.00
C GLY A 396 -15.44 -4.96 -0.63
N PRO A 397 -16.22 -3.92 -1.02
CA PRO A 397 -15.89 -2.53 -0.74
C PRO A 397 -15.85 -2.23 0.77
N ASP A 398 -16.82 -2.73 1.54
CA ASP A 398 -16.87 -2.49 2.99
C ASP A 398 -15.78 -3.26 3.76
N GLU A 399 -15.44 -4.46 3.30
CA GLU A 399 -14.30 -5.22 3.83
C GLU A 399 -12.99 -4.44 3.61
N LYS A 400 -12.78 -3.88 2.41
CA LYS A 400 -11.60 -3.05 2.11
C LYS A 400 -11.54 -1.80 2.99
N LYS A 401 -12.68 -1.14 3.25
CA LYS A 401 -12.75 0.00 4.20
C LYS A 401 -12.39 -0.40 5.62
N ALA A 402 -12.91 -1.53 6.09
CA ALA A 402 -12.60 -2.05 7.42
C ALA A 402 -11.11 -2.41 7.53
N LEU A 403 -10.56 -3.06 6.50
CA LEU A 403 -9.14 -3.39 6.40
C LEU A 403 -8.27 -2.13 6.43
N MET A 404 -8.61 -1.09 5.66
CA MET A 404 -7.89 0.19 5.68
C MET A 404 -7.90 0.84 7.06
N ALA A 405 -9.06 0.89 7.72
CA ALA A 405 -9.18 1.48 9.05
C ALA A 405 -8.32 0.75 10.08
N ILE A 406 -8.37 -0.58 10.11
CA ILE A 406 -7.62 -1.39 11.07
C ILE A 406 -6.11 -1.29 10.83
N ILE A 407 -5.66 -1.30 9.58
CA ILE A 407 -4.24 -1.06 9.27
C ILE A 407 -3.81 0.36 9.70
N GLY A 408 -4.68 1.35 9.50
CA GLY A 408 -4.46 2.71 10.01
C GLY A 408 -4.28 2.74 11.53
N TYR A 409 -5.10 2.00 12.28
CA TYR A 409 -4.97 1.89 13.74
C TYR A 409 -3.68 1.21 14.17
N ILE A 410 -3.29 0.11 13.50
CA ILE A 410 -2.01 -0.59 13.72
C ILE A 410 -0.84 0.37 13.49
N SER A 411 -0.86 1.11 12.37
CA SER A 411 0.18 2.07 12.01
C SER A 411 0.31 3.20 13.03
N ALA A 412 -0.82 3.82 13.39
CA ALA A 412 -0.85 4.95 14.31
C ALA A 412 -0.42 4.56 15.73
N ALA A 413 -0.92 3.43 16.25
CA ALA A 413 -0.54 2.94 17.57
C ALA A 413 0.93 2.52 17.62
N GLY A 414 1.42 1.80 16.60
CA GLY A 414 2.82 1.40 16.51
C GLY A 414 3.77 2.60 16.42
N SER A 415 3.45 3.58 15.57
CA SER A 415 4.25 4.80 15.42
C SER A 415 4.25 5.64 16.69
N ARG A 416 3.10 5.77 17.36
CA ARG A 416 3.00 6.47 18.65
C ARG A 416 3.84 5.78 19.71
N LEU A 417 3.75 4.45 19.83
CA LEU A 417 4.53 3.70 20.81
C LEU A 417 6.04 3.84 20.55
N ARG A 418 6.48 3.75 19.29
CA ARG A 418 7.88 3.99 18.89
C ARG A 418 8.38 5.38 19.27
N ALA A 419 7.57 6.41 19.01
CA ALA A 419 7.93 7.79 19.36
C ALA A 419 8.11 7.99 20.88
N LEU A 420 7.47 7.16 21.70
CA LEU A 420 7.55 7.21 23.16
C LEU A 420 8.67 6.33 23.75
N LEU A 421 9.28 5.45 22.94
CA LEU A 421 10.32 4.52 23.39
C LEU A 421 11.45 5.16 24.21
N PRO A 422 12.02 6.32 23.82
CA PRO A 422 13.11 6.92 24.59
C PRO A 422 12.72 7.23 26.04
N ALA A 423 11.45 7.55 26.30
CA ALA A 423 10.95 7.85 27.64
C ALA A 423 10.50 6.58 28.40
N VAL A 424 9.83 5.64 27.72
CA VAL A 424 9.23 4.47 28.41
C VAL A 424 10.20 3.30 28.58
N ALA A 425 11.22 3.17 27.72
CA ALA A 425 12.13 2.02 27.76
C ALA A 425 12.88 1.88 29.10
N PRO A 426 13.45 2.94 29.71
CA PRO A 426 14.13 2.82 31.01
C PRO A 426 13.18 2.40 32.14
N LEU A 427 11.92 2.84 32.11
CA LEU A 427 10.89 2.47 33.09
C LEU A 427 10.46 1.01 32.93
N VAL A 428 10.27 0.56 31.69
CA VAL A 428 10.03 -0.86 31.39
C VAL A 428 11.18 -1.72 31.89
N GLN A 429 12.43 -1.33 31.60
CA GLN A 429 13.62 -2.04 32.08
C GLN A 429 13.65 -2.12 33.61
N ARG A 430 13.40 -1.00 34.30
CA ARG A 430 13.34 -0.94 35.76
C ARG A 430 12.25 -1.84 36.34
N HIS A 431 11.05 -1.86 35.76
CA HIS A 431 9.97 -2.74 36.19
C HIS A 431 10.35 -4.21 36.05
N LEU A 432 10.93 -4.59 34.91
CA LEU A 432 11.31 -5.97 34.63
C LEU A 432 12.45 -6.44 35.52
N PHE A 433 13.43 -5.58 35.78
CA PHE A 433 14.50 -5.85 36.75
C PHE A 433 13.97 -5.98 38.17
N SER A 434 13.11 -5.05 38.59
CA SER A 434 12.47 -5.12 39.90
C SER A 434 11.64 -6.40 40.05
N SER A 435 10.82 -6.76 39.05
CA SER A 435 10.03 -8.00 39.06
C SER A 435 10.90 -9.25 39.16
N PHE A 436 12.02 -9.29 38.43
CA PHE A 436 13.00 -10.38 38.51
C PHE A 436 13.63 -10.47 39.91
N GLN A 437 14.07 -9.34 40.48
CA GLN A 437 14.68 -9.32 41.81
C GLN A 437 13.66 -9.58 42.93
N THR A 438 12.39 -9.18 42.79
CA THR A 438 11.32 -9.56 43.73
C THR A 438 11.17 -11.08 43.81
N VAL A 439 11.15 -11.77 42.67
CA VAL A 439 11.04 -13.23 42.69
C VAL A 439 12.23 -13.87 43.39
N ILE A 440 13.44 -13.37 43.15
CA ILE A 440 14.66 -13.94 43.75
C ILE A 440 14.75 -13.63 45.24
N GLN A 441 14.75 -12.34 45.59
CA GLN A 441 15.10 -11.88 46.93
C GLN A 441 13.94 -11.99 47.92
N HIS A 442 12.69 -11.97 47.44
CA HIS A 442 11.51 -12.10 48.29
C HIS A 442 10.87 -13.49 48.17
N ASP A 443 10.37 -13.87 46.98
CA ASP A 443 9.54 -15.07 46.84
C ASP A 443 10.35 -16.37 47.02
N LEU A 444 11.48 -16.49 46.32
CA LEU A 444 12.35 -17.67 46.36
C LEU A 444 13.14 -17.77 47.67
N THR A 445 13.68 -16.65 48.18
CA THR A 445 14.37 -16.62 49.47
C THR A 445 13.43 -17.01 50.61
N GLY A 446 12.23 -16.41 50.65
CA GLY A 446 11.22 -16.77 51.65
C GLY A 446 10.76 -18.23 51.54
N LEU A 447 10.60 -18.74 50.32
CA LEU A 447 10.30 -20.16 50.08
C LEU A 447 11.42 -21.08 50.60
N ALA A 448 12.68 -20.75 50.34
CA ALA A 448 13.82 -21.54 50.78
C ALA A 448 13.89 -21.63 52.32
N GLN A 449 13.72 -20.50 53.01
CA GLN A 449 13.71 -20.45 54.48
C GLN A 449 12.56 -21.27 55.10
N LEU A 450 11.41 -21.35 54.43
CA LEU A 450 10.29 -22.19 54.87
C LEU A 450 10.57 -23.68 54.65
N LEU A 451 11.14 -24.03 53.50
CA LEU A 451 11.45 -25.41 53.12
C LEU A 451 12.65 -25.98 53.89
N GLU A 452 13.58 -25.15 54.35
CA GLU A 452 14.73 -25.58 55.17
C GLU A 452 14.29 -26.23 56.50
N LYS A 453 13.11 -25.85 57.00
CA LYS A 453 12.52 -26.41 58.23
C LYS A 453 11.94 -27.82 58.03
N ASP A 454 11.70 -28.27 56.79
CA ASP A 454 11.25 -29.62 56.45
C ASP A 454 12.42 -30.45 55.90
N ARG A 455 12.66 -31.65 56.46
CA ARG A 455 13.69 -32.57 55.96
C ARG A 455 13.51 -32.92 54.47
N LYS A 456 12.27 -32.96 53.98
CA LYS A 456 11.98 -33.21 52.55
C LYS A 456 12.20 -31.98 51.66
N GLY A 457 12.13 -30.77 52.24
CA GLY A 457 12.30 -29.48 51.56
C GLY A 457 13.74 -28.97 51.54
N ALA A 458 14.60 -29.40 52.45
CA ALA A 458 15.97 -28.91 52.60
C ALA A 458 16.88 -29.07 51.36
N VAL A 459 16.58 -30.03 50.48
CA VAL A 459 17.28 -30.23 49.20
C VAL A 459 16.89 -29.12 48.21
N LEU A 460 15.58 -28.93 48.01
CA LEU A 460 15.04 -27.87 47.16
C LEU A 460 15.42 -26.47 47.69
N ALA A 461 15.38 -26.26 49.01
CA ALA A 461 15.82 -25.02 49.65
C ALA A 461 17.27 -24.66 49.31
N ARG A 462 18.21 -25.61 49.42
CA ARG A 462 19.63 -25.39 49.04
C ARG A 462 19.81 -25.07 47.56
N ARG A 463 19.04 -25.70 46.67
CA ARG A 463 19.07 -25.37 45.23
C ARG A 463 18.54 -23.98 44.96
N ILE A 464 17.43 -23.60 45.59
CA ILE A 464 16.88 -22.24 45.49
C ILE A 464 17.92 -21.23 45.96
N MET A 465 18.52 -21.43 47.14
CA MET A 465 19.55 -20.52 47.67
C MET A 465 20.77 -20.41 46.75
N SER A 466 21.21 -21.51 46.12
CA SER A 466 22.29 -21.45 45.13
C SER A 466 21.98 -20.54 43.93
N HIS A 467 20.73 -20.50 43.48
CA HIS A 467 20.31 -19.60 42.39
C HIS A 467 20.12 -18.17 42.89
N VAL A 468 19.62 -18.00 44.12
CA VAL A 468 19.49 -16.70 44.79
C VAL A 468 20.85 -16.03 44.98
N ASP A 469 21.88 -16.77 45.38
CA ASP A 469 23.23 -16.26 45.56
C ASP A 469 23.88 -15.80 44.24
N ILE A 470 23.55 -16.47 43.12
CA ILE A 470 24.09 -16.15 41.79
C ILE A 470 23.32 -15.00 41.13
N CYS A 471 21.99 -15.00 41.23
CA CYS A 471 21.12 -14.11 40.47
C CYS A 471 20.66 -12.87 41.27
N GLY A 472 20.79 -12.91 42.60
CA GLY A 472 20.34 -11.86 43.51
C GLY A 472 21.29 -10.65 43.53
N ASP A 473 20.72 -9.47 43.30
CA ASP A 473 21.44 -8.20 43.37
C ASP A 473 21.10 -7.46 44.68
N TRP A 474 21.78 -7.83 45.75
CA TRP A 474 21.52 -7.32 47.10
C TRP A 474 22.11 -5.93 47.30
N VAL A 475 21.30 -4.96 47.74
CA VAL A 475 21.73 -3.57 47.98
C VAL A 475 22.93 -3.49 48.94
N HIS A 476 22.97 -4.36 49.95
CA HIS A 476 24.07 -4.45 50.92
C HIS A 476 25.10 -5.55 50.62
N GLY A 477 25.01 -6.19 49.45
CA GLY A 477 25.92 -7.26 49.03
C GLY A 477 25.80 -8.57 49.82
N LYS A 478 24.76 -8.73 50.65
CA LYS A 478 24.46 -9.96 51.40
C LYS A 478 22.97 -10.22 51.43
N VAL A 479 22.59 -11.50 51.51
CA VAL A 479 21.21 -11.96 51.77
C VAL A 479 20.77 -11.39 53.11
N THR A 480 19.68 -10.62 53.13
CA THR A 480 19.12 -10.02 54.35
C THR A 480 18.06 -10.92 54.96
N ASP A 481 18.23 -11.31 56.22
CA ASP A 481 17.22 -12.02 57.00
C ASP A 481 16.17 -11.03 57.53
N GLY A 482 15.14 -10.73 56.74
CA GLY A 482 14.09 -9.79 57.16
C GLY A 482 12.88 -9.74 56.23
N ALA A 483 11.72 -9.31 56.77
CA ALA A 483 10.46 -9.21 56.03
C ALA A 483 10.38 -8.02 55.05
N ALA A 484 11.31 -7.06 55.13
CA ALA A 484 11.44 -5.94 54.22
C ALA A 484 12.78 -6.07 53.48
N VAL A 485 12.71 -6.45 52.20
CA VAL A 485 13.86 -6.53 51.30
C VAL A 485 13.94 -5.22 50.52
N ASP A 486 15.01 -4.47 50.72
CA ASP A 486 15.31 -3.29 49.90
C ASP A 486 15.76 -3.75 48.51
N LEU A 487 14.88 -3.57 47.52
CA LEU A 487 15.16 -3.96 46.14
C LEU A 487 16.04 -2.91 45.44
N PRO A 488 17.03 -3.32 44.63
CA PRO A 488 17.84 -2.41 43.83
C PRO A 488 17.00 -1.70 42.76
N GLU A 489 16.99 -0.37 42.77
CA GLU A 489 16.29 0.42 41.76
C GLU A 489 17.14 0.70 40.50
N LYS A 490 17.44 -0.34 39.71
CA LYS A 490 18.24 -0.19 38.47
C LYS A 490 17.35 -0.15 37.23
N ALA A 491 17.60 0.80 36.33
CA ALA A 491 17.11 0.77 34.95
C ALA A 491 18.03 -0.14 34.11
N ALA A 492 18.03 -1.42 34.46
CA ALA A 492 18.83 -2.46 33.82
C ALA A 492 17.93 -3.61 33.42
N LEU A 493 18.44 -4.56 32.67
CA LEU A 493 17.71 -5.76 32.28
C LEU A 493 18.26 -6.97 33.01
N PRO A 494 17.38 -7.90 33.44
CA PRO A 494 17.83 -9.21 33.90
C PRO A 494 18.67 -9.88 32.81
N PRO A 495 19.86 -10.41 33.13
CA PRO A 495 20.63 -11.20 32.17
C PRO A 495 19.80 -12.39 31.66
N THR A 496 19.84 -12.64 30.35
CA THR A 496 19.01 -13.68 29.70
C THR A 496 19.28 -15.07 30.28
N VAL A 497 20.55 -15.42 30.49
CA VAL A 497 20.96 -16.70 31.08
C VAL A 497 20.37 -16.89 32.48
N TYR A 498 20.43 -15.85 33.33
CA TYR A 498 19.87 -15.91 34.68
C TYR A 498 18.35 -15.97 34.66
N THR A 499 17.71 -15.27 33.72
CA THR A 499 16.27 -15.33 33.53
C THR A 499 15.84 -16.75 33.18
N GLU A 500 16.52 -17.42 32.25
CA GLU A 500 16.21 -18.81 31.91
C GLU A 500 16.48 -19.77 33.07
N GLN A 501 17.58 -19.59 33.82
CA GLN A 501 17.86 -20.38 35.03
C GLN A 501 16.72 -20.28 36.05
N ILE A 502 16.25 -19.07 36.33
CA ILE A 502 15.14 -18.86 37.26
C ILE A 502 13.82 -19.41 36.69
N ARG A 503 13.56 -19.29 35.38
CA ARG A 503 12.37 -19.92 34.76
C ARG A 503 12.36 -21.43 34.89
N VAL A 504 13.50 -22.09 34.67
CA VAL A 504 13.63 -23.54 34.83
C VAL A 504 13.40 -23.94 36.29
N LEU A 505 14.02 -23.22 37.24
CA LEU A 505 13.83 -23.44 38.66
C LEU A 505 12.35 -23.26 39.09
N VAL A 506 11.72 -22.17 38.66
CA VAL A 506 10.31 -21.86 38.99
C VAL A 506 9.36 -22.89 38.36
N ALA A 507 9.60 -23.30 37.12
CA ALA A 507 8.82 -24.35 36.47
C ALA A 507 8.88 -25.65 37.30
N ASP A 508 10.07 -26.03 37.77
CA ASP A 508 10.26 -27.22 38.59
C ASP A 508 9.62 -27.11 39.98
N ILE A 509 9.65 -25.94 40.63
CA ILE A 509 8.93 -25.67 41.89
C ILE A 509 7.41 -25.88 41.71
N LEU A 510 6.89 -25.51 40.54
CA LEU A 510 5.47 -25.63 40.20
C LEU A 510 5.06 -27.04 39.77
N SER A 511 6.02 -27.97 39.61
CA SER A 511 5.78 -29.36 39.22
C SER A 511 4.84 -30.07 40.19
N PRO A 512 4.04 -31.06 39.78
CA PRO A 512 3.10 -31.76 40.68
C PRO A 512 3.78 -32.37 41.91
N SER A 513 5.05 -32.76 41.79
CA SER A 513 5.85 -33.34 42.86
C SER A 513 6.26 -32.31 43.91
N HIS A 514 6.77 -31.15 43.48
CA HIS A 514 7.16 -30.08 44.40
C HIS A 514 5.97 -29.22 44.85
N ARG A 515 4.94 -29.06 44.03
CA ARG A 515 3.72 -28.30 44.37
C ARG A 515 3.03 -28.86 45.62
N LYS A 516 3.04 -30.18 45.84
CA LYS A 516 2.51 -30.79 47.08
C LYS A 516 3.36 -30.45 48.31
N LEU A 517 4.68 -30.32 48.13
CA LEU A 517 5.62 -29.96 49.19
C LEU A 517 5.50 -28.47 49.53
N VAL A 518 5.54 -27.62 48.51
CA VAL A 518 5.40 -26.16 48.62
C VAL A 518 4.01 -25.75 49.11
N GLY A 519 2.95 -26.40 48.62
CA GLY A 519 1.56 -26.09 48.98
C GLY A 519 1.19 -26.38 50.43
N LYS A 520 2.05 -27.03 51.22
CA LYS A 520 1.88 -27.15 52.68
C LYS A 520 2.11 -25.82 53.42
N HIS A 521 2.76 -24.86 52.77
CA HIS A 521 3.08 -23.57 53.33
C HIS A 521 2.13 -22.52 52.72
N GLU A 522 1.02 -22.21 53.41
CA GLU A 522 0.00 -21.25 52.97
C GLU A 522 0.56 -19.85 52.65
N SER A 523 1.71 -19.49 53.22
CA SER A 523 2.41 -18.23 52.95
C SER A 523 3.03 -18.13 51.55
N VAL A 524 3.18 -19.26 50.83
CA VAL A 524 3.79 -19.29 49.50
C VAL A 524 2.70 -19.09 48.44
N LYS A 525 2.70 -17.92 47.80
CA LYS A 525 1.80 -17.62 46.68
C LYS A 525 2.28 -18.30 45.39
N THR A 526 2.07 -19.62 45.28
CA THR A 526 2.39 -20.39 44.05
C THR A 526 1.74 -19.79 42.78
N GLY A 527 0.60 -19.12 42.92
CA GLY A 527 -0.01 -18.34 41.84
C GLY A 527 0.82 -17.15 41.37
N SER A 528 1.58 -16.48 42.25
CA SER A 528 2.49 -15.39 41.88
C SER A 528 3.66 -15.90 41.06
N LEU A 529 4.25 -17.05 41.46
CA LEU A 529 5.34 -17.69 40.70
C LEU A 529 4.88 -18.15 39.32
N GLN A 530 3.68 -18.73 39.22
CA GLN A 530 3.10 -19.10 37.92
C GLN A 530 2.89 -17.85 37.04
N ARG A 531 2.30 -16.79 37.60
CA ARG A 531 2.08 -15.54 36.89
C ARG A 531 3.40 -14.91 36.41
N TRP A 532 4.44 -14.93 37.25
CA TRP A 532 5.75 -14.46 36.85
C TRP A 532 6.33 -15.33 35.74
N LEU A 533 6.22 -16.66 35.81
CA LEU A 533 6.69 -17.56 34.76
C LEU A 533 6.00 -17.26 33.42
N ASP A 534 4.68 -17.05 33.43
CA ASP A 534 3.90 -16.73 32.23
C ASP A 534 4.31 -15.37 31.64
N ILE A 535 4.38 -14.31 32.45
CA ILE A 535 4.76 -12.97 31.97
C ILE A 535 6.23 -12.97 31.52
N SER A 536 7.10 -13.65 32.28
CA SER A 536 8.53 -13.66 32.02
C SER A 536 8.86 -14.25 30.66
N SER A 537 8.06 -15.18 30.12
CA SER A 537 8.24 -15.73 28.76
C SER A 537 8.27 -14.64 27.68
N SER A 538 7.59 -13.52 27.91
CA SER A 538 7.56 -12.35 27.01
C SER A 538 8.66 -11.32 27.31
N PHE A 539 9.49 -11.53 28.34
CA PHE A 539 10.54 -10.57 28.70
C PHE A 539 11.54 -10.42 27.57
N ALA A 540 12.14 -11.50 27.06
CA ALA A 540 13.17 -11.41 26.02
C ALA A 540 12.71 -10.61 24.79
N SER A 541 11.46 -10.82 24.35
CA SER A 541 10.86 -10.09 23.23
C SER A 541 10.47 -8.65 23.58
N THR A 542 10.11 -8.35 24.84
CA THR A 542 9.76 -7.00 25.33
C THR A 542 11.00 -6.15 25.67
N VAL A 543 12.19 -6.76 25.80
CA VAL A 543 13.32 -6.22 26.55
C VAL A 543 14.49 -5.72 25.68
N HIS A 544 15.02 -6.57 24.79
CA HIS A 544 16.26 -6.25 24.07
C HIS A 544 16.01 -5.46 22.78
N GLU A 545 14.82 -5.62 22.21
CA GLU A 545 14.45 -5.03 20.93
C GLU A 545 13.00 -4.55 20.97
N LEU A 546 12.62 -3.72 21.95
CA LEU A 546 11.23 -3.24 22.05
C LEU A 546 10.75 -2.58 20.74
N ASP A 547 11.64 -1.84 20.05
CA ASP A 547 11.36 -1.34 18.70
C ASP A 547 11.13 -2.47 17.68
N GLY A 548 12.00 -3.48 17.68
CA GLY A 548 11.89 -4.68 16.84
C GLY A 548 10.64 -5.50 17.10
N LEU A 549 10.20 -5.60 18.37
CA LEU A 549 8.94 -6.20 18.78
C LEU A 549 7.76 -5.43 18.21
N ILE A 550 7.75 -4.11 18.33
CA ILE A 550 6.66 -3.28 17.79
C ILE A 550 6.63 -3.39 16.26
N GLN A 551 7.79 -3.40 15.60
CA GLN A 551 7.90 -3.66 14.17
C GLN A 551 7.31 -5.01 13.78
N SER A 552 7.69 -6.08 14.46
CA SER A 552 7.22 -7.43 14.18
C SER A 552 5.72 -7.61 14.52
N ALA A 553 5.22 -6.95 15.57
CA ALA A 553 3.81 -6.98 15.96
C ALA A 553 2.92 -6.20 15.00
N SER A 554 3.45 -5.17 14.33
CA SER A 554 2.74 -4.32 13.36
C SER A 554 3.03 -4.67 11.90
N ASP A 555 3.77 -5.76 11.64
CA ASP A 555 4.17 -6.18 10.30
C ASP A 555 3.00 -6.77 9.52
N ILE A 556 2.67 -6.12 8.40
CA ILE A 556 1.66 -6.56 7.43
C ILE A 556 2.25 -6.76 6.03
N GLY A 557 3.57 -6.84 5.90
CA GLY A 557 4.28 -6.99 4.62
C GLY A 557 3.93 -8.27 3.87
N HIS A 558 3.50 -9.31 4.59
CA HIS A 558 3.01 -10.56 4.01
C HIS A 558 1.82 -10.38 3.06
N LEU A 559 1.06 -9.28 3.16
CA LEU A 559 -0.07 -8.99 2.26
C LEU A 559 0.34 -8.70 0.81
N TRP A 560 1.61 -8.39 0.54
CA TRP A 560 2.12 -8.18 -0.81
C TRP A 560 2.67 -9.47 -1.45
N LEU A 561 3.24 -10.35 -0.62
CA LEU A 561 3.91 -11.57 -1.06
C LEU A 561 2.95 -12.53 -1.78
N ARG A 562 3.43 -13.17 -2.85
CA ARG A 562 2.63 -14.03 -3.74
C ARG A 562 3.44 -15.07 -4.51
N GLU A 563 4.59 -15.49 -3.97
CA GLU A 563 5.53 -16.40 -4.66
C GLU A 563 4.91 -17.77 -4.95
N MET A 564 3.97 -18.23 -4.13
CA MET A 564 3.36 -19.55 -4.34
C MET A 564 2.36 -19.51 -5.48
N TYR A 565 1.53 -18.48 -5.57
CA TYR A 565 0.65 -18.31 -6.72
C TYR A 565 1.43 -18.11 -8.03
N LEU A 566 2.57 -17.41 -7.99
CA LEU A 566 3.48 -17.31 -9.14
C LEU A 566 4.02 -18.67 -9.56
N SER A 567 4.40 -19.51 -8.59
CA SER A 567 4.86 -20.88 -8.84
C SER A 567 3.75 -21.78 -9.41
N ILE A 568 2.52 -21.67 -8.89
CA ILE A 568 1.37 -22.47 -9.33
C ILE A 568 0.98 -22.12 -10.77
N GLU A 569 0.86 -20.82 -11.09
CA GLU A 569 0.45 -20.37 -12.42
C GLU A 569 1.61 -20.26 -13.43
N ARG A 570 2.85 -20.50 -12.99
CA ARG A 570 4.07 -20.38 -13.80
C ARG A 570 4.21 -19.01 -14.47
N ARG A 571 3.87 -17.95 -13.74
CA ARG A 571 4.00 -16.55 -14.18
C ARG A 571 5.20 -15.89 -13.51
N ILE A 572 5.80 -14.91 -14.20
CA ILE A 572 6.91 -14.13 -13.64
C ILE A 572 6.40 -13.17 -12.57
N GLN A 573 5.32 -12.45 -12.85
CA GLN A 573 4.68 -11.53 -11.92
C GLN A 573 3.19 -11.34 -12.28
N PHE A 574 2.36 -10.95 -11.31
CA PHE A 574 0.97 -10.54 -11.53
C PHE A 574 0.86 -9.04 -11.86
N PRO A 575 -0.16 -8.62 -12.62
CA PRO A 575 -0.44 -7.20 -12.84
C PRO A 575 -0.69 -6.44 -11.52
N THR A 576 -0.40 -5.14 -11.48
CA THR A 576 -0.59 -4.31 -10.28
C THR A 576 -2.04 -4.23 -9.82
N VAL A 577 -3.00 -4.31 -10.75
CA VAL A 577 -4.45 -4.35 -10.44
C VAL A 577 -4.86 -5.55 -9.60
N SER A 578 -4.05 -6.61 -9.56
CA SER A 578 -4.25 -7.81 -8.74
C SER A 578 -3.64 -7.68 -7.34
N SER A 579 -2.82 -6.66 -7.11
CA SER A 579 -2.13 -6.42 -5.85
C SER A 579 -3.04 -5.78 -4.81
N LEU A 580 -3.04 -6.32 -3.59
CA LEU A 580 -3.86 -5.80 -2.50
C LEU A 580 -3.51 -4.35 -2.11
N PRO A 581 -2.24 -3.98 -1.88
CA PRO A 581 -1.86 -2.57 -1.69
C PRO A 581 -2.41 -1.62 -2.75
N PHE A 582 -2.29 -1.98 -4.04
CA PHE A 582 -2.80 -1.17 -5.14
C PHE A 582 -4.32 -1.05 -5.10
N MET A 583 -5.04 -2.15 -4.84
CA MET A 583 -6.50 -2.12 -4.71
C MET A 583 -6.99 -1.21 -3.58
N LEU A 584 -6.28 -1.19 -2.45
CA LEU A 584 -6.61 -0.31 -1.33
C LEU A 584 -6.32 1.16 -1.66
N ALA A 585 -5.20 1.43 -2.34
CA ALA A 585 -4.89 2.78 -2.80
C ALA A 585 -5.89 3.29 -3.84
N SER A 586 -6.26 2.45 -4.81
CA SER A 586 -7.28 2.78 -5.81
C SER A 586 -8.63 3.06 -5.16
N LEU A 587 -9.01 2.30 -4.11
CA LEU A 587 -10.22 2.58 -3.33
C LEU A 587 -10.14 3.93 -2.60
N ALA A 588 -8.99 4.27 -2.01
CA ALA A 588 -8.80 5.55 -1.32
C ALA A 588 -9.03 6.75 -2.26
N CYS A 589 -8.67 6.62 -3.54
CA CYS A 589 -8.86 7.63 -4.57
C CYS A 589 -10.21 7.55 -5.31
N SER A 590 -10.99 6.49 -5.15
CA SER A 590 -12.23 6.29 -5.91
C SER A 590 -13.38 7.14 -5.35
N GLY A 591 -13.66 8.29 -5.97
CA GLY A 591 -14.73 9.23 -5.59
C GLY A 591 -16.19 8.75 -5.81
N LYS A 592 -16.41 7.46 -6.08
CA LYS A 592 -17.75 6.90 -6.40
C LYS A 592 -18.62 6.57 -5.18
N GLN A 593 -18.18 6.85 -3.95
CA GLN A 593 -18.92 6.46 -2.74
C GLN A 593 -19.28 7.65 -1.84
N GLU A 594 -20.54 7.68 -1.40
CA GLU A 594 -21.18 8.74 -0.62
C GLU A 594 -20.70 8.85 0.85
N THR A 595 -19.78 7.99 1.30
CA THR A 595 -19.39 7.89 2.71
C THR A 595 -17.92 8.21 2.91
N ALA A 596 -17.65 9.42 3.42
CA ALA A 596 -16.37 9.96 3.91
C ALA A 596 -15.13 9.80 3.00
N PRO A 597 -14.26 10.80 2.93
CA PRO A 597 -13.09 10.74 2.06
C PRO A 597 -12.05 9.80 2.64
N LEU A 598 -11.77 8.71 1.94
CA LEU A 598 -10.71 7.75 2.27
C LEU A 598 -9.32 8.24 1.85
N VAL A 599 -9.24 9.39 1.17
CA VAL A 599 -8.00 9.99 0.65
C VAL A 599 -6.98 10.24 1.76
N GLY A 600 -7.42 10.66 2.96
CA GLY A 600 -6.54 10.84 4.12
C GLY A 600 -5.88 9.56 4.65
N LEU A 601 -6.32 8.38 4.16
CA LEU A 601 -5.78 7.06 4.50
C LEU A 601 -4.79 6.52 3.46
N LEU A 602 -4.29 7.33 2.53
CA LEU A 602 -3.31 6.89 1.52
C LEU A 602 -1.99 6.35 2.11
N HIS A 603 -1.65 6.72 3.34
CA HIS A 603 -0.51 6.15 4.06
C HIS A 603 -0.67 4.65 4.40
N VAL A 604 -1.91 4.13 4.43
CA VAL A 604 -2.23 2.74 4.75
C VAL A 604 -1.69 1.74 3.71
N PRO A 605 -2.03 1.84 2.42
CA PRO A 605 -1.46 0.94 1.41
C PRO A 605 0.06 1.06 1.29
N MET A 606 0.60 2.26 1.54
CA MET A 606 2.03 2.53 1.49
C MET A 606 2.79 1.82 2.61
N LYS A 607 2.20 1.75 3.81
CA LYS A 607 2.74 0.94 4.92
C LYS A 607 2.94 -0.54 4.52
N ILE A 608 2.04 -1.12 3.72
CA ILE A 608 2.20 -2.52 3.29
C ILE A 608 3.47 -2.67 2.46
N TYR A 609 3.76 -1.72 1.57
CA TYR A 609 5.00 -1.71 0.81
C TYR A 609 6.24 -1.52 1.70
N ASP A 610 6.18 -0.64 2.70
CA ASP A 610 7.28 -0.45 3.66
C ASP A 610 7.59 -1.70 4.46
N ASP A 611 6.56 -2.34 5.00
CA ASP A 611 6.71 -3.57 5.76
C ASP A 611 7.21 -4.71 4.85
N ALA A 612 6.70 -4.82 3.62
CA ALA A 612 7.18 -5.78 2.64
C ALA A 612 8.64 -5.52 2.24
N ALA A 613 9.07 -4.26 2.17
CA ALA A 613 10.45 -3.87 1.88
C ALA A 613 11.37 -4.29 3.04
N ASN A 614 10.94 -4.05 4.28
CA ASN A 614 11.69 -4.50 5.45
C ASN A 614 11.79 -6.03 5.50
N LEU A 615 10.68 -6.73 5.22
CA LEU A 615 10.62 -8.19 5.17
C LEU A 615 11.54 -8.77 4.10
N THR A 616 11.51 -8.22 2.89
CA THR A 616 12.33 -8.69 1.75
C THR A 616 13.83 -8.44 1.96
N LEU A 617 14.20 -7.29 2.53
CA LEU A 617 15.60 -6.91 2.75
C LEU A 617 16.21 -7.56 3.99
N ARG A 618 15.54 -7.52 5.15
CA ARG A 618 16.13 -7.93 6.43
C ARG A 618 15.93 -9.40 6.74
N ARG A 619 14.77 -9.97 6.39
CA ARG A 619 14.43 -11.37 6.65
C ARG A 619 14.75 -12.26 5.45
N LEU A 620 14.05 -12.08 4.33
CA LEU A 620 14.22 -12.93 3.14
C LEU A 620 15.61 -12.77 2.50
N LYS A 621 16.20 -11.57 2.58
CA LYS A 621 17.49 -11.21 1.99
C LYS A 621 17.55 -11.50 0.48
N GLN A 622 16.42 -11.31 -0.21
CA GLN A 622 16.28 -11.57 -1.65
C GLN A 622 16.17 -10.25 -2.42
N ARG A 623 17.21 -9.92 -3.19
CA ARG A 623 17.28 -8.67 -3.97
C ARG A 623 16.16 -8.54 -5.00
N HIS A 624 15.87 -9.61 -5.75
CA HIS A 624 14.88 -9.58 -6.82
C HIS A 624 13.46 -9.27 -6.31
N LEU A 625 13.09 -9.76 -5.12
CA LEU A 625 11.79 -9.45 -4.50
C LEU A 625 11.68 -7.96 -4.16
N TYR A 626 12.76 -7.37 -3.67
CA TYR A 626 12.80 -5.94 -3.37
C TYR A 626 12.71 -5.09 -4.65
N GLU A 627 13.42 -5.46 -5.72
CA GLU A 627 13.36 -4.74 -7.00
C GLU A 627 11.95 -4.77 -7.60
N GLU A 628 11.25 -5.90 -7.52
CA GLU A 628 9.86 -6.01 -7.98
C GLU A 628 8.89 -5.21 -7.12
N LEU A 629 9.06 -5.27 -5.80
CA LEU A 629 8.30 -4.47 -4.85
C LEU A 629 8.48 -2.98 -5.11
N GLU A 630 9.73 -2.53 -5.31
CA GLU A 630 10.06 -1.14 -5.59
C GLU A 630 9.44 -0.67 -6.91
N ALA A 631 9.53 -1.48 -7.97
CA ALA A 631 8.91 -1.19 -9.25
C ALA A 631 7.39 -1.04 -9.14
N GLU A 632 6.73 -1.94 -8.40
CA GLU A 632 5.28 -1.88 -8.16
C GLU A 632 4.88 -0.66 -7.32
N ALA A 633 5.61 -0.37 -6.24
CA ALA A 633 5.33 0.79 -5.38
C ALA A 633 5.47 2.10 -6.16
N ASN A 634 6.49 2.22 -7.01
CA ASN A 634 6.67 3.39 -7.88
C ASN A 634 5.53 3.53 -8.90
N LEU A 635 5.10 2.43 -9.52
CA LEU A 635 3.97 2.43 -10.46
C LEU A 635 2.65 2.80 -9.76
N CYS A 636 2.40 2.22 -8.59
CA CYS A 636 1.24 2.51 -7.75
C CYS A 636 1.19 4.00 -7.39
N LEU A 637 2.30 4.55 -6.89
CA LEU A 637 2.41 5.96 -6.52
C LEU A 637 2.19 6.88 -7.74
N GLY A 638 2.80 6.56 -8.89
CA GLY A 638 2.59 7.30 -10.13
C GLY A 638 1.12 7.33 -10.56
N GLN A 639 0.43 6.19 -10.51
CA GLN A 639 -0.99 6.09 -10.83
C GLN A 639 -1.88 6.87 -9.85
N ILE A 640 -1.58 6.80 -8.55
CA ILE A 640 -2.29 7.58 -7.52
C ILE A 640 -2.10 9.08 -7.76
N ILE A 641 -0.88 9.54 -8.06
CA ILE A 641 -0.60 10.95 -8.35
C ILE A 641 -1.42 11.42 -9.54
N ILE A 642 -1.50 10.63 -10.62
CA ILE A 642 -2.31 10.98 -11.80
C ILE A 642 -3.79 11.10 -11.40
N ILE A 643 -4.36 10.07 -10.74
CA ILE A 643 -5.78 10.08 -10.34
C ILE A 643 -6.09 11.28 -9.43
N LEU A 644 -5.24 11.55 -8.43
CA LEU A 644 -5.41 12.70 -7.54
C LEU A 644 -5.30 14.01 -8.30
N SER A 645 -4.35 14.13 -9.23
CA SER A 645 -4.18 15.34 -10.04
C SER A 645 -5.39 15.59 -10.93
N ASP A 646 -5.94 14.55 -11.55
CA ASP A 646 -7.16 14.65 -12.37
C ASP A 646 -8.36 15.10 -11.52
N MET A 647 -8.50 14.55 -10.30
CA MET A 647 -9.54 14.98 -9.35
C MET A 647 -9.36 16.44 -8.91
N VAL A 648 -8.11 16.87 -8.65
CA VAL A 648 -7.79 18.25 -8.29
C VAL A 648 -8.11 19.17 -9.45
N VAL A 649 -7.63 18.87 -10.66
CA VAL A 649 -7.87 19.65 -11.89
C VAL A 649 -9.37 19.80 -12.13
N ALA A 650 -10.11 18.68 -12.12
CA ALA A 650 -11.56 18.70 -12.28
C ALA A 650 -12.24 19.60 -11.22
N ARG A 651 -11.77 19.58 -9.97
CA ARG A 651 -12.28 20.44 -8.89
C ARG A 651 -11.98 21.92 -9.13
N VAL A 652 -10.72 22.27 -9.36
CA VAL A 652 -10.31 23.68 -9.46
C VAL A 652 -10.87 24.35 -10.70
N VAL A 653 -10.98 23.61 -11.82
CA VAL A 653 -11.60 24.07 -13.06
C VAL A 653 -13.11 24.22 -12.86
N SER A 654 -13.79 23.23 -12.27
CA SER A 654 -15.23 23.32 -12.01
C SER A 654 -15.59 24.47 -11.07
N ARG A 655 -14.80 24.69 -10.02
CA ARG A 655 -14.99 25.81 -9.08
C ARG A 655 -14.80 27.17 -9.75
N SER A 656 -13.78 27.27 -10.58
CA SER A 656 -13.52 28.47 -11.38
C SER A 656 -14.66 28.74 -12.36
N ALA A 657 -15.15 27.70 -13.05
CA ALA A 657 -16.30 27.79 -13.95
C ALA A 657 -17.59 28.22 -13.23
N VAL A 658 -17.92 27.63 -12.08
CA VAL A 658 -19.09 28.05 -11.28
C VAL A 658 -18.98 29.51 -10.85
N SER A 659 -17.78 29.97 -10.51
CA SER A 659 -17.53 31.38 -10.14
C SER A 659 -17.66 32.34 -11.33
N HIS A 660 -17.52 31.83 -12.56
CA HIS A 660 -17.62 32.60 -13.80
C HIS A 660 -19.05 32.68 -14.37
N ILE A 661 -19.94 31.75 -13.98
CA ILE A 661 -21.34 31.74 -14.43
C ILE A 661 -22.17 32.74 -13.61
N ASP A 662 -22.99 33.53 -14.29
CA ASP A 662 -23.89 34.51 -13.66
C ASP A 662 -24.89 33.80 -12.71
N PRO A 663 -25.08 34.30 -11.47
CA PRO A 663 -26.04 33.76 -10.50
C PRO A 663 -27.45 33.53 -11.04
N VAL A 664 -27.94 34.37 -11.95
CA VAL A 664 -29.27 34.24 -12.55
C VAL A 664 -29.37 32.97 -13.40
N TYR A 665 -28.32 32.64 -14.15
CA TYR A 665 -28.26 31.40 -14.92
C TYR A 665 -28.07 30.19 -14.01
N LEU A 666 -27.29 30.32 -12.93
CA LEU A 666 -27.18 29.29 -11.89
C LEU A 666 -28.55 28.95 -11.27
N GLY A 667 -29.36 29.96 -10.94
CA GLY A 667 -30.71 29.77 -10.41
C GLY A 667 -31.68 29.14 -11.41
N ARG A 668 -31.61 29.54 -12.69
CA ARG A 668 -32.50 29.05 -13.77
C ARG A 668 -32.29 27.56 -14.11
N TYR A 669 -31.05 27.07 -14.02
CA TYR A 669 -30.73 25.65 -14.17
C TYR A 669 -30.78 24.87 -12.84
N GLY A 670 -31.25 25.48 -11.74
CA GLY A 670 -31.38 24.84 -10.43
C GLY A 670 -30.06 24.55 -9.70
N LEU A 671 -28.94 25.14 -10.17
CA LEU A 671 -27.57 24.90 -9.72
C LEU A 671 -27.28 25.51 -8.33
N GLU A 672 -28.06 26.50 -7.88
CA GLU A 672 -27.91 27.13 -6.57
C GLU A 672 -28.22 26.19 -5.39
N LYS A 673 -29.18 25.25 -5.54
CA LYS A 673 -29.51 24.24 -4.51
C LYS A 673 -28.49 23.08 -4.46
N LEU A 674 -27.60 23.00 -5.45
CA LEU A 674 -26.62 21.93 -5.65
C LEU A 674 -25.23 22.28 -5.12
N ALA A 675 -24.89 23.57 -5.06
CA ALA A 675 -23.66 24.06 -4.43
C ALA A 675 -23.64 23.91 -2.89
N THR A 676 -24.80 23.66 -2.25
CA THR A 676 -24.96 23.67 -0.79
C THR A 676 -25.65 22.43 -0.19
N SER A 677 -26.08 21.45 -1.00
CA SER A 677 -26.82 20.28 -0.50
C SER A 677 -25.92 19.12 -0.03
N LYS A 678 -26.11 18.67 1.22
CA LYS A 678 -25.53 17.44 1.79
C LYS A 678 -26.22 16.15 1.35
N ARG A 679 -27.26 16.18 0.50
CA ARG A 679 -28.03 14.98 0.09
C ARG A 679 -28.26 14.92 -1.42
N GLY A 680 -27.65 13.92 -2.05
CA GLY A 680 -28.24 13.15 -3.16
C GLY A 680 -28.42 13.78 -4.53
N ALA A 681 -27.72 14.86 -4.88
CA ALA A 681 -27.83 15.43 -6.23
C ALA A 681 -26.44 15.70 -6.83
N VAL A 682 -26.31 15.58 -8.15
CA VAL A 682 -25.07 15.56 -8.95
C VAL A 682 -24.03 16.54 -8.40
N ARG A 683 -22.97 16.02 -7.79
CA ARG A 683 -21.87 16.82 -7.26
C ARG A 683 -21.02 17.33 -8.43
N PHE A 684 -21.08 18.63 -8.69
CA PHE A 684 -20.17 19.31 -9.64
C PHE A 684 -18.76 19.49 -9.08
N GLU A 685 -18.62 19.38 -7.76
CA GLU A 685 -17.35 19.54 -7.05
C GLU A 685 -17.03 18.30 -6.19
N PRO A 686 -15.82 17.74 -6.27
CA PRO A 686 -15.29 16.82 -5.27
C PRO A 686 -15.22 17.52 -3.89
N PRO A 687 -15.41 16.87 -2.73
CA PRO A 687 -15.49 17.59 -1.45
C PRO A 687 -14.19 18.33 -1.08
N ALA A 688 -14.32 19.56 -0.57
CA ALA A 688 -13.20 20.48 -0.31
C ALA A 688 -12.33 20.11 0.90
N ALA A 689 -12.91 19.46 1.92
CA ALA A 689 -12.24 19.19 3.19
C ALA A 689 -11.08 18.17 3.08
N ASP A 690 -11.01 17.47 1.96
CA ASP A 690 -10.28 16.21 1.83
C ASP A 690 -8.87 16.46 1.30
N PHE A 691 -8.75 17.41 0.37
CA PHE A 691 -7.48 17.81 -0.23
C PHE A 691 -6.63 18.65 0.71
N ALA A 692 -7.25 19.56 1.48
CA ALA A 692 -6.54 20.35 2.48
C ALA A 692 -5.93 19.44 3.57
N GLN A 693 -6.68 18.41 4.01
CA GLN A 693 -6.15 17.41 4.94
C GLN A 693 -5.03 16.58 4.31
N LEU A 694 -5.14 16.20 3.01
CA LEU A 694 -4.11 15.42 2.33
C LEU A 694 -2.82 16.22 2.11
N PHE A 695 -2.90 17.44 1.60
CA PHE A 695 -1.73 18.24 1.26
C PHE A 695 -1.07 18.88 2.48
N GLY A 696 -1.82 19.05 3.58
CA GLY A 696 -1.28 19.43 4.88
C GLY A 696 -0.58 18.30 5.65
N GLN A 697 -0.60 17.04 5.15
CA GLN A 697 0.12 15.94 5.80
C GLN A 697 1.64 16.05 5.60
N PRO A 698 2.44 15.58 6.57
CA PRO A 698 3.89 15.46 6.39
C PRO A 698 4.21 14.54 5.20
N PRO A 699 5.39 14.70 4.57
CA PRO A 699 5.75 13.88 3.44
C PRO A 699 5.75 12.40 3.82
N LEU A 700 5.12 11.61 2.94
CA LEU A 700 4.99 10.17 3.10
C LEU A 700 6.37 9.54 3.11
N GLN A 701 6.66 8.73 4.13
CA GLN A 701 7.83 7.87 4.11
C GLN A 701 7.46 6.62 3.32
N LEU A 702 8.24 6.29 2.29
CA LEU A 702 8.04 5.11 1.45
C LEU A 702 9.40 4.53 1.07
N MET A 703 9.69 3.33 1.58
CA MET A 703 10.90 2.54 1.35
C MET A 703 12.20 3.36 1.57
N GLY A 704 12.21 4.19 2.61
CA GLY A 704 13.34 5.07 2.96
C GLY A 704 13.37 6.42 2.21
N ARG A 705 12.41 6.67 1.31
CA ARG A 705 12.26 7.94 0.60
C ARG A 705 11.22 8.82 1.30
N SER A 706 11.43 10.13 1.29
CA SER A 706 10.43 11.10 1.74
C SER A 706 9.73 11.71 0.52
N VAL A 707 8.45 11.39 0.34
CA VAL A 707 7.64 11.75 -0.83
C VAL A 707 6.59 12.78 -0.44
N SER A 708 6.72 14.01 -0.91
CA SER A 708 5.67 15.02 -0.81
C SER A 708 4.60 14.79 -1.89
N ILE A 709 3.40 14.35 -1.47
CA ILE A 709 2.26 14.18 -2.38
C ILE A 709 1.87 15.53 -2.98
N ALA A 710 1.82 16.59 -2.17
CA ALA A 710 1.49 17.94 -2.62
C ALA A 710 2.42 18.43 -3.75
N LEU A 711 3.74 18.17 -3.64
CA LEU A 711 4.69 18.56 -4.67
C LEU A 711 4.45 17.83 -6.00
N HIS A 712 4.22 16.52 -5.96
CA HIS A 712 4.04 15.73 -7.18
C HIS A 712 2.68 16.00 -7.83
N VAL A 713 1.63 16.13 -7.02
CA VAL A 713 0.30 16.54 -7.51
C VAL A 713 0.38 17.94 -8.09
N GLY A 714 0.99 18.92 -7.41
CA GLY A 714 1.15 20.28 -7.93
C GLY A 714 1.88 20.33 -9.29
N ARG A 715 2.97 19.56 -9.45
CA ARG A 715 3.68 19.44 -10.74
C ARG A 715 2.82 18.83 -11.83
N GLN A 716 2.10 17.75 -11.54
CA GLN A 716 1.25 17.08 -12.51
C GLN A 716 0.01 17.92 -12.86
N THR A 717 -0.62 18.56 -11.88
CA THR A 717 -1.68 19.56 -12.09
C THR A 717 -1.20 20.70 -13.00
N THR A 718 -0.01 21.25 -12.75
CA THR A 718 0.59 22.28 -13.61
C THR A 718 0.74 21.79 -15.05
N ARG A 719 1.22 20.56 -15.22
CA ARG A 719 1.36 19.93 -16.54
C ARG A 719 0.00 19.77 -17.25
N THR A 720 -1.00 19.21 -16.56
CA THR A 720 -2.34 19.03 -17.14
C THR A 720 -2.98 20.37 -17.51
N LEU A 721 -2.88 21.40 -16.65
CA LEU A 721 -3.39 22.74 -16.95
C LEU A 721 -2.68 23.37 -18.15
N LYS A 722 -1.37 23.15 -18.30
CA LYS A 722 -0.62 23.59 -19.49
C LYS A 722 -1.06 22.83 -20.75
N GLU A 723 -1.29 21.53 -20.65
CA GLU A 723 -1.81 20.71 -21.76
C GLU A 723 -3.22 21.16 -22.19
N GLU A 724 -4.10 21.50 -21.24
CA GLU A 724 -5.42 22.10 -21.50
C GLU A 724 -5.29 23.46 -22.20
N LEU A 725 -4.40 24.34 -21.74
CA LEU A 725 -4.12 25.64 -22.39
C LEU A 725 -3.68 25.44 -23.84
N VAL A 726 -2.68 24.60 -24.08
CA VAL A 726 -2.13 24.34 -25.43
C VAL A 726 -3.20 23.73 -26.34
N THR A 727 -4.02 22.83 -25.81
CA THR A 727 -5.10 22.18 -26.56
C THR A 727 -6.18 23.19 -26.95
N MET A 728 -6.65 23.99 -25.99
CA MET A 728 -7.59 25.10 -26.19
C MET A 728 -7.10 26.07 -27.28
N LEU A 729 -5.83 26.50 -27.22
CA LEU A 729 -5.25 27.41 -28.21
C LEU A 729 -5.13 26.77 -29.60
N ARG A 730 -4.79 25.48 -29.68
CA ARG A 730 -4.74 24.75 -30.96
C ARG A 730 -6.13 24.58 -31.57
N GLU A 731 -7.15 24.24 -30.79
CA GLU A 731 -8.51 24.13 -31.29
C GLU A 731 -9.04 25.49 -31.74
N TYR A 732 -8.74 26.57 -30.99
CA TYR A 732 -9.08 27.94 -31.41
C TYR A 732 -8.38 28.37 -32.71
N SER A 733 -7.13 27.95 -32.94
CA SER A 733 -6.39 28.32 -34.16
C SER A 733 -7.07 27.89 -35.47
N GLY A 734 -8.01 26.93 -35.40
CA GLY A 734 -8.87 26.48 -36.51
C GLY A 734 -10.33 26.92 -36.41
N SER A 735 -10.66 27.83 -35.49
CA SER A 735 -12.01 28.37 -35.25
C SER A 735 -12.17 29.79 -35.79
N SER A 736 -13.42 30.24 -35.90
CA SER A 736 -13.80 31.59 -36.33
C SER A 736 -13.78 32.60 -35.18
N LEU A 737 -13.69 33.89 -35.53
CA LEU A 737 -13.56 35.01 -34.58
C LEU A 737 -14.79 35.18 -33.66
N ASP A 738 -15.95 34.69 -34.05
CA ASP A 738 -17.17 34.65 -33.22
C ASP A 738 -17.00 33.83 -31.94
N GLN A 739 -16.09 32.86 -31.92
CA GLN A 739 -15.76 32.05 -30.74
C GLN A 739 -14.72 32.73 -29.82
N SER A 740 -14.33 33.98 -30.10
CA SER A 740 -13.37 34.74 -29.29
C SER A 740 -13.80 34.92 -27.83
N HIS A 741 -15.08 35.15 -27.60
CA HIS A 741 -15.64 35.26 -26.27
C HIS A 741 -15.61 33.92 -25.50
N GLU A 742 -15.77 32.80 -26.20
CA GLU A 742 -15.64 31.45 -25.63
C GLU A 742 -14.22 31.22 -25.14
N LEU A 743 -13.23 31.58 -25.97
CA LEU A 743 -11.82 31.51 -25.59
C LEU A 743 -11.50 32.42 -24.38
N ALA A 744 -11.99 33.65 -24.36
CA ALA A 744 -11.75 34.58 -23.24
C ALA A 744 -12.36 34.08 -21.92
N ASP A 745 -13.57 33.50 -21.97
CA ASP A 745 -14.21 32.87 -20.83
C ASP A 745 -13.42 31.64 -20.36
N GLN A 746 -12.99 30.77 -21.28
CA GLN A 746 -12.20 29.58 -20.95
C GLN A 746 -10.82 29.90 -20.39
N LEU A 747 -10.14 30.92 -20.92
CA LEU A 747 -8.89 31.43 -20.36
C LEU A 747 -9.11 31.96 -18.94
N SER A 748 -10.17 32.74 -18.71
CA SER A 748 -10.50 33.24 -17.36
C SER A 748 -10.77 32.10 -16.38
N ILE A 749 -11.49 31.06 -16.82
CA ILE A 749 -11.74 29.85 -16.03
C ILE A 749 -10.43 29.13 -15.72
N LEU A 750 -9.53 28.94 -16.70
CA LEU A 750 -8.25 28.26 -16.50
C LEU A 750 -7.31 29.04 -15.58
N LEU A 751 -7.27 30.36 -15.68
CA LEU A 751 -6.49 31.23 -14.80
C LEU A 751 -6.99 31.18 -13.36
N GLY A 752 -8.31 31.32 -13.16
CA GLY A 752 -8.91 31.17 -11.84
C GLY A 752 -8.75 29.75 -11.28
N ALA A 753 -8.59 28.73 -12.13
CA ALA A 753 -8.26 27.37 -11.69
C ALA A 753 -6.85 27.28 -11.09
N CYS A 754 -5.88 28.03 -11.61
CA CYS A 754 -4.52 28.11 -11.04
C CYS A 754 -4.55 28.74 -9.64
N ASP A 755 -5.30 29.83 -9.48
CA ASP A 755 -5.44 30.50 -8.18
C ASP A 755 -6.17 29.61 -7.15
N ASN A 756 -7.21 28.90 -7.60
CA ASN A 756 -7.91 27.91 -6.78
C ASN A 756 -7.02 26.71 -6.40
N ALA A 757 -6.07 26.32 -7.25
CA ALA A 757 -5.09 25.28 -6.93
C ALA A 757 -4.06 25.75 -5.91
N ALA A 758 -3.57 26.99 -6.04
CA ALA A 758 -2.68 27.61 -5.06
C ALA A 758 -3.35 27.73 -3.68
N ALA A 759 -4.66 28.02 -3.65
CA ALA A 759 -5.46 28.04 -2.41
C ALA A 759 -5.61 26.67 -1.72
N LEU A 760 -5.20 25.57 -2.35
CA LEU A 760 -5.12 24.23 -1.77
C LEU A 760 -3.71 23.88 -1.25
N ASP A 761 -2.84 24.88 -1.08
CA ASP A 761 -1.43 24.72 -0.71
C ASP A 761 -0.60 23.88 -1.71
N LEU A 762 -1.02 23.83 -2.98
CA LEU A 762 -0.27 23.16 -4.03
C LEU A 762 0.77 24.11 -4.65
N PRO A 763 1.99 23.62 -4.93
CA PRO A 763 3.02 24.41 -5.63
C PRO A 763 2.72 24.46 -7.13
N VAL A 764 1.72 25.26 -7.51
CA VAL A 764 1.29 25.53 -8.89
C VAL A 764 1.67 26.99 -9.23
N PRO A 765 2.16 27.30 -10.45
CA PRO A 765 2.40 28.67 -10.86
C PRO A 765 1.09 29.48 -10.87
N SER A 766 1.19 30.80 -10.71
CA SER A 766 0.05 31.69 -10.92
C SER A 766 -0.46 31.57 -12.36
N GLY A 767 -1.74 31.88 -12.59
CA GLY A 767 -2.31 31.84 -13.94
C GLY A 767 -1.51 32.70 -14.94
N GLU A 768 -1.09 33.89 -14.52
CA GLU A 768 -0.25 34.77 -15.33
C GLU A 768 1.12 34.17 -15.66
N ALA A 769 1.75 33.48 -14.71
CA ALA A 769 3.01 32.79 -14.95
C ALA A 769 2.83 31.57 -15.88
N LEU A 770 1.69 30.89 -15.82
CA LEU A 770 1.35 29.80 -16.73
C LEU A 770 1.20 30.31 -18.17
N LEU A 771 0.54 31.46 -18.37
CA LEU A 771 0.45 32.14 -19.66
C LEU A 771 1.81 32.67 -20.13
N ALA A 772 2.60 33.29 -19.25
CA ALA A 772 3.92 33.82 -19.61
C ALA A 772 4.94 32.72 -19.95
N ALA A 773 4.74 31.50 -19.42
CA ALA A 773 5.53 30.32 -19.78
C ALA A 773 5.17 29.73 -21.16
N ASP A 774 4.21 30.31 -21.87
CA ASP A 774 3.98 30.12 -23.31
C ASP A 774 5.07 30.86 -24.11
N THR A 775 6.29 30.34 -24.05
CA THR A 775 7.48 30.93 -24.71
C THR A 775 7.39 30.96 -26.23
N ASP A 776 6.43 30.26 -26.83
CA ASP A 776 6.28 30.15 -28.29
C ASP A 776 5.26 31.15 -28.86
N GLY A 777 4.64 31.99 -28.02
CA GLY A 777 3.59 32.91 -28.44
C GLY A 777 2.41 32.16 -29.08
N LEU A 778 2.06 30.98 -28.56
CA LEU A 778 0.95 30.17 -29.07
C LEU A 778 -0.37 30.93 -28.98
N LEU A 779 -0.59 31.73 -27.94
CA LEU A 779 -1.77 32.60 -27.86
C LEU A 779 -1.78 33.62 -29.02
N ALA A 780 -0.69 34.33 -29.24
CA ALA A 780 -0.58 35.26 -30.35
C ALA A 780 -0.72 34.55 -31.71
N THR A 781 -0.12 33.37 -31.86
CA THR A 781 -0.20 32.56 -33.08
C THR A 781 -1.61 32.02 -33.31
N ALA A 782 -2.33 31.60 -32.27
CA ALA A 782 -3.70 31.13 -32.37
C ALA A 782 -4.67 32.26 -32.72
N VAL A 783 -4.49 33.44 -32.11
CA VAL A 783 -5.22 34.66 -32.44
C VAL A 783 -4.92 35.11 -33.87
N MET A 784 -3.64 35.13 -34.25
CA MET A 784 -3.22 35.39 -35.62
C MET A 784 -3.81 34.37 -36.59
N SER A 785 -3.79 33.08 -36.27
CA SER A 785 -4.33 32.00 -37.10
C SER A 785 -5.84 32.15 -37.30
N ALA A 786 -6.61 32.43 -36.25
CA ALA A 786 -8.05 32.73 -36.36
C ALA A 786 -8.32 34.02 -37.17
N ILE A 787 -7.37 34.97 -37.15
CA ILE A 787 -7.37 36.19 -37.97
C ILE A 787 -6.76 35.95 -39.37
N THR A 788 -6.13 34.81 -39.67
CA THR A 788 -5.60 34.52 -41.02
C THR A 788 -6.36 33.41 -41.73
N SER A 789 -7.05 32.51 -41.02
CA SER A 789 -8.01 31.55 -41.58
C SER A 789 -9.30 32.24 -42.09
N LEU A 790 -9.22 33.56 -42.28
CA LEU A 790 -10.24 34.50 -42.72
C LEU A 790 -10.68 34.33 -44.18
N ASP A 791 -10.45 33.19 -44.81
CA ASP A 791 -11.25 32.80 -45.98
C ASP A 791 -12.75 32.77 -45.61
N ASP A 792 -13.08 32.46 -44.34
CA ASP A 792 -14.44 32.55 -43.80
C ASP A 792 -14.94 33.99 -43.56
N LEU A 793 -14.08 35.02 -43.51
CA LEU A 793 -14.49 36.43 -43.34
C LEU A 793 -14.45 37.19 -44.67
N ARG A 794 -13.69 36.73 -45.68
CA ARG A 794 -14.05 37.01 -47.09
C ARG A 794 -15.45 36.45 -47.40
N TRP A 795 -15.78 35.30 -46.83
CA TRP A 795 -17.11 34.70 -46.95
C TRP A 795 -18.18 35.42 -46.09
N SER A 796 -17.88 35.72 -44.82
CA SER A 796 -18.82 36.39 -43.90
C SER A 796 -18.94 37.89 -44.11
N ALA A 797 -17.93 38.61 -44.60
CA ALA A 797 -18.02 40.04 -44.93
C ALA A 797 -18.96 40.32 -46.11
N GLY A 798 -19.24 39.32 -46.95
CA GLY A 798 -20.34 39.39 -47.92
C GLY A 798 -21.73 39.21 -47.28
N HIS A 799 -21.82 38.77 -46.02
CA HIS A 799 -23.02 38.23 -45.37
C HIS A 799 -23.22 38.71 -43.92
N GLN A 800 -22.46 39.71 -43.46
CA GLN A 800 -22.58 40.30 -42.13
C GLN A 800 -22.74 41.81 -42.27
N CYS A 801 -23.80 42.36 -41.70
CA CYS A 801 -24.05 43.80 -41.68
C CYS A 801 -23.56 44.37 -40.35
N PHE A 802 -22.64 45.33 -40.43
CA PHE A 802 -22.26 46.10 -39.26
C PHE A 802 -23.41 47.03 -38.86
N ARG A 803 -23.80 46.99 -37.58
CA ARG A 803 -24.81 47.88 -37.00
C ARG A 803 -24.11 48.96 -36.17
N PRO A 804 -23.95 50.18 -36.69
CA PRO A 804 -23.22 51.25 -36.01
C PRO A 804 -23.82 51.67 -34.67
N ILE A 805 -25.14 51.63 -34.53
CA ILE A 805 -25.84 52.00 -33.27
C ILE A 805 -25.60 50.95 -32.17
N ALA A 806 -25.41 49.68 -32.54
CA ALA A 806 -25.18 48.58 -31.60
C ALA A 806 -23.69 48.21 -31.44
N HIS A 807 -22.82 48.73 -32.32
CA HIS A 807 -21.41 48.36 -32.44
C HIS A 807 -21.20 46.84 -32.58
N THR A 808 -22.07 46.16 -33.33
CA THR A 808 -22.03 44.70 -33.56
C THR A 808 -22.11 44.35 -35.04
N PHE A 809 -21.55 43.19 -35.42
CA PHE A 809 -21.76 42.56 -36.73
C PHE A 809 -22.82 41.46 -36.62
N ASP A 810 -23.94 41.61 -37.35
CA ASP A 810 -25.04 40.63 -37.40
C ASP A 810 -25.06 39.86 -38.74
N GLN A 811 -25.58 38.64 -38.77
CA GLN A 811 -25.77 37.88 -40.03
C GLN A 811 -26.86 38.49 -40.93
N ALA A 812 -26.61 38.52 -42.25
CA ALA A 812 -27.56 38.96 -43.26
C ALA A 812 -28.75 38.00 -43.42
N THR A 813 -29.86 38.49 -43.99
CA THR A 813 -31.12 37.74 -44.12
C THR A 813 -30.98 36.48 -45.00
N ALA A 814 -31.73 35.43 -44.63
CA ALA A 814 -31.63 34.07 -45.17
C ALA A 814 -31.76 33.90 -46.71
N ALA A 815 -32.16 34.93 -47.44
CA ALA A 815 -32.29 34.91 -48.90
C ALA A 815 -30.94 35.09 -49.65
N LEU A 816 -29.88 35.55 -48.96
CA LEU A 816 -28.57 35.82 -49.55
C LEU A 816 -27.51 34.75 -49.20
N VAL A 817 -27.83 33.75 -48.39
CA VAL A 817 -26.89 32.73 -47.89
C VAL A 817 -27.05 31.42 -48.69
N PRO A 818 -26.12 31.02 -49.57
CA PRO A 818 -26.02 29.63 -50.01
C PRO A 818 -25.63 28.79 -48.78
N GLN A 819 -26.32 27.66 -48.57
CA GLN A 819 -26.02 26.74 -47.46
C GLN A 819 -24.54 26.33 -47.48
N PRO A 820 -23.74 26.62 -46.43
CA PRO A 820 -22.44 26.01 -46.29
C PRO A 820 -22.63 24.52 -45.97
N ALA A 821 -21.87 23.66 -46.64
CA ALA A 821 -21.73 22.25 -46.28
C ALA A 821 -20.92 22.04 -44.97
N ALA A 822 -20.58 23.10 -44.25
CA ALA A 822 -19.86 23.03 -42.99
C ALA A 822 -20.86 23.04 -41.82
N ALA A 823 -21.09 21.88 -41.23
CA ALA A 823 -21.78 21.76 -39.95
C ALA A 823 -21.15 22.74 -38.93
N ALA A 824 -21.99 23.44 -38.15
CA ALA A 824 -21.54 24.31 -37.08
C ALA A 824 -20.47 23.58 -36.24
N LYS A 825 -19.23 24.10 -36.25
CA LYS A 825 -18.15 23.48 -35.48
C LYS A 825 -18.59 23.44 -34.00
N PRO A 826 -18.45 22.27 -33.34
CA PRO A 826 -18.94 22.06 -31.99
C PRO A 826 -18.31 23.09 -31.04
N VAL A 827 -19.05 23.47 -30.00
CA VAL A 827 -18.50 24.23 -28.88
C VAL A 827 -17.35 23.42 -28.31
N PHE A 828 -16.12 23.91 -28.44
CA PHE A 828 -15.00 23.30 -27.75
C PHE A 828 -15.09 23.73 -26.29
N VAL A 829 -14.99 22.77 -25.37
CA VAL A 829 -15.09 23.01 -23.93
C VAL A 829 -13.86 22.38 -23.28
N LEU A 830 -13.28 23.05 -22.27
CA LEU A 830 -12.17 22.48 -21.47
C LEU A 830 -12.49 21.03 -21.11
N ARG A 831 -11.56 20.11 -21.42
CA ARG A 831 -11.80 18.67 -21.20
C ARG A 831 -11.86 18.35 -19.71
N ALA A 832 -11.23 19.19 -18.90
CA ALA A 832 -11.26 19.16 -17.45
C ALA A 832 -12.63 19.52 -16.82
N LEU A 833 -13.58 20.07 -17.59
CA LEU A 833 -14.92 20.38 -17.07
C LEU A 833 -15.78 19.12 -16.90
N THR A 834 -16.62 19.12 -15.87
CA THR A 834 -17.61 18.05 -15.72
C THR A 834 -18.62 18.10 -16.88
N PRO A 835 -19.17 16.97 -17.35
CA PRO A 835 -20.08 16.95 -18.49
C PRO A 835 -21.28 17.89 -18.35
N ALA A 836 -21.81 18.01 -17.13
CA ALA A 836 -22.94 18.88 -16.86
C ALA A 836 -22.57 20.38 -16.83
N LEU A 837 -21.37 20.77 -16.36
CA LEU A 837 -20.90 22.15 -16.52
C LEU A 837 -20.56 22.48 -17.97
N ALA A 838 -20.01 21.51 -18.70
CA ALA A 838 -19.71 21.67 -20.12
C ALA A 838 -20.98 21.92 -20.95
N GLU A 839 -22.08 21.23 -20.64
CA GLU A 839 -23.38 21.45 -21.28
C GLU A 839 -23.95 22.84 -20.96
N VAL A 840 -23.90 23.27 -19.70
CA VAL A 840 -24.37 24.60 -19.27
C VAL A 840 -23.57 25.70 -19.93
N LEU A 841 -22.23 25.63 -19.89
CA LEU A 841 -21.37 26.61 -20.54
C LEU A 841 -21.56 26.60 -22.05
N GLY A 842 -21.72 25.42 -22.67
CA GLY A 842 -22.02 25.31 -24.09
C GLY A 842 -23.35 25.95 -24.48
N SER A 843 -24.37 25.88 -23.61
CA SER A 843 -25.64 26.59 -23.82
C SER A 843 -25.49 28.10 -23.67
N VAL A 844 -24.71 28.57 -22.69
CA VAL A 844 -24.42 30.00 -22.46
C VAL A 844 -23.64 30.59 -23.64
N TRP A 845 -22.60 29.91 -24.10
CA TRP A 845 -21.77 30.32 -25.24
C TRP A 845 -22.54 30.24 -26.56
N GLY A 846 -23.32 29.18 -26.78
CA GLY A 846 -24.17 29.03 -27.96
C GLY A 846 -25.17 30.18 -28.14
N GLY A 847 -25.69 30.74 -27.03
CA GLY A 847 -26.55 31.92 -27.05
C GLY A 847 -25.85 33.24 -27.44
N ARG A 848 -24.51 33.28 -27.38
CA ARG A 848 -23.68 34.47 -27.67
C ARG A 848 -23.04 34.46 -29.07
N ARG A 849 -23.18 33.38 -29.84
CA ARG A 849 -22.64 33.23 -31.22
C ARG A 849 -23.33 34.07 -32.30
N THR A 850 -24.38 34.82 -31.97
CA THR A 850 -25.24 35.51 -32.96
C THR A 850 -24.69 36.84 -33.48
N SER A 851 -23.69 37.43 -32.80
CA SER A 851 -23.06 38.67 -33.24
C SER A 851 -21.61 38.77 -32.76
N VAL A 852 -20.74 39.36 -33.59
CA VAL A 852 -19.34 39.68 -33.23
C VAL A 852 -19.28 41.14 -32.79
N GLY A 853 -18.93 41.40 -31.53
CA GLY A 853 -18.89 42.74 -30.95
C GLY A 853 -17.50 43.15 -30.46
N VAL A 854 -17.25 44.46 -30.40
CA VAL A 854 -16.01 45.08 -29.88
C VAL A 854 -15.58 44.51 -28.51
N HIS A 855 -16.55 44.21 -27.64
CA HIS A 855 -16.30 43.63 -26.32
C HIS A 855 -15.74 42.21 -26.33
N GLN A 856 -16.07 41.42 -27.35
CA GLN A 856 -15.63 40.03 -27.45
C GLN A 856 -14.14 39.96 -27.85
N MET A 857 -13.68 40.87 -28.71
CA MET A 857 -12.25 40.97 -29.08
C MET A 857 -11.38 41.50 -27.92
N ILE A 858 -11.88 42.48 -27.15
CA ILE A 858 -11.15 43.07 -26.02
C ILE A 858 -10.75 42.02 -24.96
N GLY A 859 -11.61 41.02 -24.73
CA GLY A 859 -11.37 39.95 -23.75
C GLY A 859 -10.14 39.08 -24.05
N ILE A 860 -9.80 38.89 -25.32
CA ILE A 860 -8.59 38.17 -25.75
C ILE A 860 -7.39 39.11 -25.79
N LEU A 861 -7.56 40.30 -26.36
CA LEU A 861 -6.47 41.26 -26.61
C LEU A 861 -5.76 41.70 -25.31
N ARG A 862 -6.45 41.68 -24.16
CA ARG A 862 -5.86 41.99 -22.84
C ARG A 862 -4.76 41.01 -22.39
N HIS A 863 -4.72 39.80 -22.96
CA HIS A 863 -3.76 38.76 -22.60
C HIS A 863 -2.53 38.72 -23.52
N LEU A 864 -2.48 39.57 -24.55
CA LEU A 864 -1.35 39.68 -25.47
C LEU A 864 -0.34 40.74 -25.00
N SER A 865 0.94 40.49 -25.21
CA SER A 865 1.99 41.47 -24.96
C SER A 865 1.91 42.64 -25.95
N ALA A 866 2.48 43.79 -25.57
CA ALA A 866 2.55 44.96 -26.45
C ALA A 866 3.28 44.68 -27.78
N ILE A 867 4.20 43.71 -27.81
CA ILE A 867 4.92 43.30 -29.02
C ILE A 867 4.00 42.48 -29.94
N GLU A 868 3.22 41.56 -29.38
CA GLU A 868 2.27 40.73 -30.13
C GLU A 868 1.12 41.56 -30.69
N LEU A 869 0.58 42.50 -29.91
CA LEU A 869 -0.43 43.45 -30.36
C LEU A 869 0.09 44.31 -31.52
N ARG A 870 1.36 44.75 -31.50
CA ARG A 870 1.96 45.50 -32.63
C ARG A 870 2.14 44.63 -33.88
N ARG A 871 2.49 43.34 -33.73
CA ARG A 871 2.56 42.39 -34.86
C ARG A 871 1.18 42.11 -35.45
N LEU A 872 0.16 42.00 -34.61
CA LEU A 872 -1.24 41.86 -35.00
C LEU A 872 -1.70 43.05 -35.86
N VAL A 873 -1.41 44.28 -35.41
CA VAL A 873 -1.68 45.52 -36.16
C VAL A 873 -0.97 45.52 -37.52
N ALA A 874 0.30 45.13 -37.57
CA ALA A 874 1.06 45.06 -38.82
C ALA A 874 0.48 44.03 -39.80
N SER A 875 0.06 42.85 -39.31
CA SER A 875 -0.55 41.83 -40.16
C SER A 875 -1.94 42.23 -40.66
N LEU A 876 -2.77 42.82 -39.80
CA LEU A 876 -4.06 43.38 -40.20
C LEU A 876 -3.88 44.46 -41.27
N GLY A 877 -2.86 45.31 -41.13
CA GLY A 877 -2.48 46.30 -42.15
C GLY A 877 -2.13 45.68 -43.49
N ASN A 878 -1.34 44.60 -43.51
CA ASN A 878 -1.00 43.88 -44.75
C ASN A 878 -2.25 43.25 -45.41
N MET A 879 -3.15 42.68 -44.62
CA MET A 879 -4.41 42.08 -45.10
C MET A 879 -5.37 43.14 -45.66
N THR A 880 -5.44 44.32 -45.04
CA THR A 880 -6.19 45.46 -45.56
C THR A 880 -5.67 45.85 -46.96
N VAL A 881 -4.35 45.87 -47.15
CA VAL A 881 -3.72 46.25 -48.42
C VAL A 881 -3.99 45.21 -49.51
N GLU A 882 -3.86 43.92 -49.18
CA GLU A 882 -4.12 42.82 -50.11
C GLU A 882 -5.59 42.79 -50.55
N ALA A 883 -6.54 42.90 -49.62
CA ALA A 883 -7.96 42.91 -49.92
C ALA A 883 -8.42 44.17 -50.68
N ALA A 884 -7.84 45.33 -50.37
CA ALA A 884 -8.09 46.54 -51.13
C ALA A 884 -7.51 46.46 -52.55
N GLY A 885 -6.38 45.75 -52.73
CA GLY A 885 -5.81 45.43 -54.05
C GLY A 885 -6.70 44.49 -54.88
N GLU A 886 -7.31 43.48 -54.26
CA GLU A 886 -8.30 42.61 -54.91
C GLU A 886 -9.60 43.33 -55.27
N ALA A 887 -10.09 44.22 -54.41
CA ALA A 887 -11.22 45.09 -54.72
C ALA A 887 -10.94 46.00 -55.93
N ALA A 888 -9.66 46.34 -56.16
CA ALA A 888 -9.18 47.16 -57.27
C ALA A 888 -8.96 46.39 -58.60
N GLY A 889 -8.90 45.06 -58.58
CA GLY A 889 -8.52 44.21 -59.71
C GLY A 889 -9.50 44.27 -60.90
N GLY A 890 -8.97 44.56 -62.10
CA GLY A 890 -9.73 44.79 -63.33
C GLY A 890 -10.40 43.55 -63.94
N VAL A 891 -11.59 43.19 -63.46
CA VAL A 891 -12.53 42.28 -64.14
C VAL A 891 -13.85 43.00 -64.40
N ASP A 892 -14.47 42.68 -65.53
CA ASP A 892 -15.62 43.34 -66.16
C ASP A 892 -16.82 43.54 -65.20
N TRP A 893 -17.41 44.74 -65.19
CA TRP A 893 -18.46 45.15 -64.24
C TRP A 893 -19.84 44.51 -64.51
N ALA A 894 -19.97 43.74 -65.58
CA ALA A 894 -21.26 43.24 -66.08
C ALA A 894 -21.76 41.96 -65.36
N ALA A 895 -20.96 41.31 -64.51
CA ALA A 895 -21.35 40.07 -63.83
C ALA A 895 -21.74 40.32 -62.35
N PRO A 896 -22.99 40.02 -61.92
CA PRO A 896 -23.47 40.27 -60.55
C PRO A 896 -22.61 39.66 -59.43
N ALA A 897 -22.04 38.48 -59.67
CA ALA A 897 -21.14 37.81 -58.72
C ALA A 897 -19.81 38.55 -58.51
N SER A 898 -19.35 39.33 -59.49
CA SER A 898 -18.09 40.09 -59.42
C SER A 898 -18.21 41.41 -58.65
N ALA A 899 -19.40 42.00 -58.59
CA ALA A 899 -19.68 43.22 -57.82
C ALA A 899 -19.82 42.90 -56.32
N LEU A 900 -20.51 41.81 -55.99
CA LEU A 900 -20.67 41.32 -54.62
C LEU A 900 -19.32 40.93 -53.99
N ASN A 901 -18.44 40.26 -54.76
CA ASN A 901 -17.08 39.94 -54.30
C ASN A 901 -16.21 41.19 -54.05
N ARG A 902 -16.37 42.25 -54.86
CA ARG A 902 -15.65 43.52 -54.66
C ARG A 902 -16.14 44.29 -53.44
N MET A 903 -17.46 44.36 -53.21
CA MET A 903 -18.03 44.94 -52.00
C MET A 903 -17.64 44.16 -50.75
N ALA A 904 -17.61 42.82 -50.82
CA ALA A 904 -17.13 41.98 -49.73
C ALA A 904 -15.63 42.23 -49.43
N SER A 905 -14.80 42.41 -50.47
CA SER A 905 -13.37 42.70 -50.33
C SER A 905 -13.10 44.10 -49.76
N ALA A 906 -13.88 45.11 -50.17
CA ALA A 906 -13.81 46.47 -49.62
C ALA A 906 -14.30 46.55 -48.16
N SER A 907 -15.40 45.87 -47.84
CA SER A 907 -15.91 45.70 -46.47
C SER A 907 -14.90 44.98 -45.58
N PHE A 908 -14.25 43.94 -46.09
CA PHE A 908 -13.18 43.22 -45.40
C PHE A 908 -11.97 44.12 -45.10
N ALA A 909 -11.53 44.93 -46.08
CA ALA A 909 -10.44 45.89 -45.89
C ALA A 909 -10.76 46.94 -44.80
N ALA A 910 -11.99 47.47 -44.80
CA ALA A 910 -12.50 48.39 -43.79
C ALA A 910 -12.53 47.77 -42.38
N ASN A 911 -13.01 46.52 -42.27
CA ASN A 911 -13.07 45.81 -41.00
C ASN A 911 -11.67 45.53 -40.41
N CYS A 912 -10.70 45.14 -41.25
CA CYS A 912 -9.32 44.95 -40.84
C CYS A 912 -8.68 46.25 -40.31
N LEU A 913 -9.01 47.38 -40.94
CA LEU A 913 -8.53 48.71 -40.56
C LEU A 913 -9.14 49.19 -39.23
N ILE A 914 -10.44 48.97 -39.02
CA ILE A 914 -11.14 49.24 -37.76
C ILE A 914 -10.53 48.41 -36.63
N ALA A 915 -10.31 47.10 -36.85
CA ALA A 915 -9.67 46.22 -35.87
C ALA A 915 -8.25 46.67 -35.50
N ALA A 916 -7.43 47.05 -36.49
CA ALA A 916 -6.07 47.55 -36.26
C ALA A 916 -6.07 48.82 -35.39
N ARG A 917 -6.99 49.76 -35.65
CA ARG A 917 -7.12 50.99 -34.84
C ARG A 917 -7.67 50.74 -33.43
N MET A 918 -8.55 49.77 -33.26
CA MET A 918 -8.98 49.34 -31.93
C MET A 918 -7.81 48.81 -31.09
N ILE A 919 -6.93 48.01 -31.70
CA ILE A 919 -5.73 47.49 -31.04
C ILE A 919 -4.74 48.62 -30.70
N ASP A 920 -4.57 49.62 -31.57
CA ASP A 920 -3.77 50.83 -31.27
C ASP A 920 -4.30 51.58 -30.03
N VAL A 921 -5.62 51.67 -29.87
CA VAL A 921 -6.26 52.30 -28.71
C VAL A 921 -6.03 51.48 -27.42
N VAL A 922 -6.07 50.14 -27.52
CA VAL A 922 -5.72 49.23 -26.42
C VAL A 922 -4.23 49.35 -26.04
N LEU A 923 -3.32 49.38 -27.03
CA LEU A 923 -1.89 49.62 -26.81
C LEU A 923 -1.62 50.96 -26.11
N ALA A 924 -2.33 52.02 -26.48
CA ALA A 924 -2.20 53.34 -25.87
C ALA A 924 -2.73 53.41 -24.42
N SER A 925 -3.61 52.48 -24.01
CA SER A 925 -4.22 52.42 -22.68
C SER A 925 -3.55 51.42 -21.73
N SER A 926 -2.85 50.42 -22.27
CA SER A 926 -2.14 49.36 -21.53
C SER A 926 -0.98 49.82 -20.61
N GLY A 927 -0.60 51.10 -20.64
CA GLY A 927 0.41 51.69 -19.75
C GLY A 927 -0.09 52.15 -18.37
N ARG A 928 -1.37 51.94 -18.02
CA ARG A 928 -1.96 52.37 -16.74
C ARG A 928 -2.78 51.25 -16.10
N ASP A 929 -2.42 50.92 -14.86
CA ASP A 929 -3.16 50.25 -13.76
C ASP A 929 -4.30 49.25 -14.13
N PRO A 930 -4.31 47.99 -13.64
CA PRO A 930 -5.34 47.00 -13.98
C PRO A 930 -6.81 47.42 -13.73
N MET A 931 -7.06 48.39 -12.84
CA MET A 931 -8.39 48.99 -12.64
C MET A 931 -8.87 49.91 -13.78
N ALA A 932 -8.03 50.25 -14.74
CA ALA A 932 -8.38 51.13 -15.86
C ALA A 932 -9.24 50.45 -16.95
N TRP A 933 -9.32 49.12 -17.01
CA TRP A 933 -10.08 48.42 -18.06
C TRP A 933 -11.60 48.63 -17.99
N ALA A 934 -12.16 48.86 -16.81
CA ALA A 934 -13.56 49.28 -16.66
C ALA A 934 -13.81 50.67 -17.30
N HIS A 935 -12.78 51.51 -17.37
CA HIS A 935 -12.82 52.83 -17.99
C HIS A 935 -12.48 52.79 -19.49
N VAL A 936 -11.82 51.73 -19.99
CA VAL A 936 -11.61 51.52 -21.43
C VAL A 936 -12.95 51.43 -22.15
N HIS A 937 -13.95 50.75 -21.57
CA HIS A 937 -15.31 50.66 -22.11
C HIS A 937 -15.99 52.03 -22.32
N THR A 938 -15.80 52.95 -21.37
CA THR A 938 -16.37 54.31 -21.37
C THR A 938 -15.50 55.31 -22.14
N ALA A 939 -14.20 55.05 -22.31
CA ALA A 939 -13.26 55.90 -23.04
C ALA A 939 -13.09 55.51 -24.53
N VAL A 940 -13.32 54.24 -24.88
CA VAL A 940 -13.20 53.71 -26.25
C VAL A 940 -14.39 54.09 -27.11
N ALA A 941 -15.62 54.05 -26.58
CA ALA A 941 -16.82 54.43 -27.34
C ALA A 941 -16.77 55.86 -27.90
N PRO A 942 -16.43 56.92 -27.13
CA PRO A 942 -16.30 58.27 -27.68
C PRO A 942 -15.05 58.46 -28.56
N ARG A 943 -13.99 57.66 -28.39
CA ARG A 943 -12.79 57.71 -29.25
C ARG A 943 -12.97 56.95 -30.57
N LEU A 944 -13.78 55.89 -30.60
CA LEU A 944 -14.24 55.23 -31.82
C LEU A 944 -15.20 56.14 -32.60
N ALA A 945 -16.07 56.90 -31.92
CA ALA A 945 -16.90 57.92 -32.54
C ALA A 945 -16.10 59.13 -33.08
N GLN A 946 -14.85 59.29 -32.67
CA GLN A 946 -13.89 60.28 -33.17
C GLN A 946 -12.88 59.70 -34.17
N LEU A 947 -13.13 58.51 -34.73
CA LEU A 947 -12.30 57.96 -35.80
C LEU A 947 -12.25 58.98 -36.95
N ASP A 948 -11.11 59.66 -37.08
CA ASP A 948 -10.87 60.62 -38.15
C ASP A 948 -10.87 59.87 -39.49
N MET A 949 -11.98 60.01 -40.22
CA MET A 949 -12.16 59.48 -41.57
C MET A 949 -11.02 59.92 -42.50
N ALA A 950 -10.49 61.13 -42.31
CA ALA A 950 -9.38 61.64 -43.13
C ALA A 950 -8.06 60.92 -42.80
N GLY A 951 -7.81 60.58 -41.53
CA GLY A 951 -6.63 59.82 -41.10
C GLY A 951 -6.67 58.33 -41.43
N LEU A 952 -7.86 57.70 -41.45
CA LEU A 952 -8.08 56.33 -41.94
C LEU A 952 -7.82 56.22 -43.44
N LEU A 953 -8.29 57.20 -44.22
CA LEU A 953 -8.08 57.26 -45.68
C LEU A 953 -6.65 57.69 -46.08
N ALA A 954 -5.98 58.53 -45.28
CA ALA A 954 -4.61 58.98 -45.56
C ALA A 954 -3.53 57.89 -45.34
N GLY A 955 -3.81 56.87 -44.53
CA GLY A 955 -2.92 55.71 -44.39
C GLY A 955 -2.93 54.78 -45.61
N LEU A 956 -4.06 54.74 -46.33
CA LEU A 956 -4.22 54.00 -47.58
C LEU A 956 -3.51 54.69 -48.78
N ASP A 957 -3.32 56.02 -48.70
CA ASP A 957 -2.68 56.84 -49.76
C ASP A 957 -1.21 56.44 -50.05
N VAL A 958 -0.54 55.70 -49.16
CA VAL A 958 0.87 55.30 -49.36
C VAL A 958 1.01 54.01 -50.19
N GLN A 959 -0.05 53.20 -50.38
CA GLN A 959 0.09 51.85 -50.97
C GLN A 959 -0.90 51.45 -52.07
N LEU A 960 -2.06 52.11 -52.23
CA LEU A 960 -3.09 51.71 -53.21
C LEU A 960 -3.38 52.85 -54.19
N GLY A 961 -2.67 52.88 -55.32
CA GLY A 961 -2.63 54.00 -56.27
C GLY A 961 -3.88 54.25 -57.14
N THR A 962 -5.11 53.93 -56.70
CA THR A 962 -6.33 54.16 -57.49
C THR A 962 -7.47 54.83 -56.70
N ALA A 963 -7.95 55.99 -57.20
CA ALA A 963 -8.99 56.82 -56.58
C ALA A 963 -10.36 56.12 -56.41
N THR A 964 -10.65 55.10 -57.22
CA THR A 964 -11.91 54.34 -57.20
C THR A 964 -12.04 53.42 -55.98
N VAL A 965 -10.91 52.89 -55.48
CA VAL A 965 -10.88 52.08 -54.26
C VAL A 965 -11.13 52.95 -53.03
N ARG A 966 -10.67 54.21 -53.07
CA ARG A 966 -10.86 55.21 -52.02
C ARG A 966 -12.34 55.56 -51.83
N GLU A 967 -13.10 55.73 -52.92
CA GLU A 967 -14.56 55.93 -52.86
C GLU A 967 -15.28 54.66 -52.38
N MET A 968 -14.97 53.48 -52.92
CA MET A 968 -15.67 52.24 -52.51
C MET A 968 -15.42 51.85 -51.06
N VAL A 969 -14.17 51.97 -50.58
CA VAL A 969 -13.81 51.72 -49.17
C VAL A 969 -14.32 52.86 -48.29
N GLY A 970 -14.26 54.11 -48.74
CA GLY A 970 -14.81 55.28 -48.06
C GLY A 970 -16.32 55.16 -47.84
N ASP A 971 -17.09 54.83 -48.88
CA ASP A 971 -18.54 54.62 -48.85
C ASP A 971 -18.92 53.40 -47.99
N SER A 972 -18.11 52.33 -48.02
CA SER A 972 -18.33 51.16 -47.15
C SER A 972 -18.06 51.48 -45.68
N ILE A 973 -17.06 52.32 -45.39
CA ILE A 973 -16.78 52.82 -44.03
C ILE A 973 -17.88 53.79 -43.58
N GLU A 974 -18.36 54.67 -44.46
CA GLU A 974 -19.49 55.58 -44.18
C GLU A 974 -20.79 54.80 -43.93
N GLN A 975 -21.11 53.79 -44.75
CA GLN A 975 -22.26 52.90 -44.56
C GLN A 975 -22.14 52.00 -43.34
N ALA A 976 -20.93 51.58 -42.97
CA ALA A 976 -20.70 50.90 -41.71
C ALA A 976 -20.92 51.87 -40.53
N LEU A 977 -20.49 53.12 -40.63
CA LEU A 977 -20.65 54.10 -39.55
C LEU A 977 -22.09 54.64 -39.39
N HIS A 978 -22.94 54.52 -40.41
CA HIS A 978 -24.33 55.03 -40.45
C HIS A 978 -25.41 54.00 -40.09
#